data_AF-A0A4V6Y1F4-F1
#
_entry.id   AF-A0A4V6Y1F4-F1
#
_cell.length_a   1.000
_cell.length_b   1.000
_cell.length_c   1.000
_cell.angle_alpha   90.00
_cell.angle_beta   90.00
_cell.angle_gamma   90.00
#
_symmetry.space_group_name_H-M   'P 1'
#
loop_
_entity.id
_entity.type
_entity.pdbx_description
1 polymer ?
#
loop_
_entity_poly.entity_id
_entity_poly.type
_entity_poly.pdbx_seq_one_letter_code
_entity_poly.pdbx_strand_id
1 'polypeptide(L)'
;MIKRILDLSIQHRWIVVLLSLGFVALGAWSLTRLPVDAVPDITNKQVQINTTAPALSPVEIEKQVTFRIETALAGIAGLQTTRSLSRNGFSQVTAIFNEKTDIYFARQQINERLIDVRASLPPGADPKMGPISTGLGEIYMWTVSLGAKSGDGKSGWQADGSFLTTEGELLKTDIERGAYLRTVQDWIIRPQIKTVPGVAGVDAIGGFIKQFQVKPDPAKLIALGLSFGDVVRAIEVNNISRGASTIDRNGEGIAVRTGGRLEKIADIGDVTIITRGAVPVRIRDVADVTIGGEIRTGSASRDGHEVVVGTALMLIGSNSRTVSAAVDAKMQDIRRTLPAGVTVETVLNRTQLVDATITTVAWNLGEGALLVIAVLFLLLGNFRAAFITALVIPLAMLMTAFGMLQGRISANLMSLGALDFGLIVDGAVIITENALRHLAEKQTAAGRTLSLPERLAVVKTSAEEMIAPSVYGQAIIILVYVPLLTFSGVEGKMFEPMALTVILALVSAFVLSLTFVPALIAIAVTGRVTESDSRLVRSLKASYAPLLKRAIKRPAPAVATGLVLFVGALLLFSRLGQEFIPTLDEKNIAMHALRIPSTSLTQSQTMQLDVEKAISAFPQVSYVFSKTGTAEVASDPMPPNTSDTFIILKPQDQWPDPKLTKAALLEQIEDAVRELPGNNYEFTQPIQMRFNELLAGVRGDLAVKVFGDEFEPMLRSAGQIANILKKTKGATDVRIEQVSGLSVLDITVDKMEIARRGLSLAAVQDVIGTAIGGRAAGAVFEGDRSFDIVVRLPEDIRGDLDALKNLPVSLPMAGVTPLTVPLGQLATFKISEGPNQISRENGKRRVVVTANVRDRDIATVVNDARSQIESAVTLPSGYWMSWGGQFENLAAARAKLLIVVPVCFVLIFLLLMGALGTARDALMVFSAVPLALTGGVVALWLRGIPFSVSAAVGFIALSGVAVLNGLVMLTYIKQLMAKGYEKTDAIFVGALTRLRPVAMTALVASLGFVPMALATGTGAEVQRPIATVVIGGLISATLLTLFVLPALYAWFGRAPVSEDAEADSVSMPAEQRTVIEPSRS
;
A
#
# COMPACT_ATOMS: atom_id res chain seq x y z
N MET A 1 -14.52 -41.79 10.05
CA MET A 1 -14.04 -40.84 11.08
C MET A 1 -15.08 -39.76 11.39
N ILE A 2 -15.57 -38.99 10.41
CA ILE A 2 -16.53 -37.87 10.62
C ILE A 2 -17.82 -38.33 11.34
N LYS A 3 -18.39 -39.48 10.97
CA LYS A 3 -19.54 -40.09 11.67
C LYS A 3 -19.30 -40.29 13.17
N ARG A 4 -18.07 -40.67 13.58
CA ARG A 4 -17.71 -40.82 15.01
C ARG A 4 -17.66 -39.47 15.73
N ILE A 5 -17.16 -38.42 15.07
CA ILE A 5 -17.09 -37.06 15.63
C ILE A 5 -18.51 -36.52 15.85
N LEU A 6 -19.38 -36.71 14.86
CA LEU A 6 -20.80 -36.35 14.94
C LEU A 6 -21.49 -37.07 16.11
N ASP A 7 -21.29 -38.38 16.21
CA ASP A 7 -21.85 -39.21 17.28
C ASP A 7 -21.42 -38.74 18.68
N LEU A 8 -20.13 -38.49 18.84
CA LEU A 8 -19.55 -38.03 20.10
C LEU A 8 -20.05 -36.62 20.46
N SER A 9 -20.23 -35.76 19.45
CA SER A 9 -20.78 -34.40 19.63
C SER A 9 -22.24 -34.41 20.11
N ILE A 10 -23.06 -35.33 19.60
CA ILE A 10 -24.47 -35.47 19.99
C ILE A 10 -24.60 -36.11 21.38
N GLN A 11 -23.76 -37.11 21.69
CA GLN A 11 -23.75 -37.76 23.01
C GLN A 11 -23.27 -36.81 24.12
N HIS A 12 -22.17 -36.09 23.88
CA HIS A 12 -21.55 -35.15 24.82
C HIS A 12 -21.92 -33.69 24.54
N ARG A 13 -23.17 -33.43 24.12
CA ARG A 13 -23.70 -32.12 23.71
C ARG A 13 -23.38 -30.94 24.65
N TRP A 14 -23.43 -31.15 25.96
CA TRP A 14 -23.10 -30.10 26.94
C TRP A 14 -21.60 -29.73 26.96
N ILE A 15 -20.73 -30.71 26.72
CA ILE A 15 -19.29 -30.47 26.60
C ILE A 15 -19.01 -29.66 25.32
N VAL A 16 -19.69 -29.95 24.21
CA VAL A 16 -19.56 -29.18 22.96
C VAL A 16 -19.97 -27.72 23.16
N VAL A 17 -21.07 -27.46 23.88
CA VAL A 17 -21.50 -26.10 24.22
C VAL A 17 -20.47 -25.40 25.12
N LEU A 18 -19.92 -26.09 26.12
CA LEU A 18 -18.90 -25.53 27.01
C LEU A 18 -17.59 -25.22 26.27
N LEU A 19 -17.15 -26.11 25.38
CA LEU A 19 -16.01 -25.86 24.50
C LEU A 19 -16.26 -24.66 23.57
N SER A 20 -17.46 -24.54 23.02
CA SER A 20 -17.85 -23.40 22.18
C SER A 20 -17.80 -22.10 22.96
N LEU A 21 -18.26 -22.08 24.22
CA LEU A 21 -18.11 -20.92 25.12
C LEU A 21 -16.64 -20.61 25.44
N GLY A 22 -15.79 -21.63 25.60
CA GLY A 22 -14.35 -21.45 25.73
C GLY A 22 -13.73 -20.78 24.51
N PHE A 23 -14.11 -21.19 23.30
CA PHE A 23 -13.69 -20.55 22.06
C PHE A 23 -14.22 -19.12 21.93
N VAL A 24 -15.42 -18.83 22.42
CA VAL A 24 -15.94 -17.45 22.48
C VAL A 24 -15.04 -16.57 23.34
N ALA A 25 -14.63 -17.03 24.52
CA ALA A 25 -13.73 -16.29 25.39
C ALA A 25 -12.34 -16.08 24.74
N LEU A 26 -11.77 -17.12 24.12
CA LEU A 26 -10.50 -17.04 23.40
C LEU A 26 -10.57 -16.10 22.18
N GLY A 27 -11.65 -16.17 21.40
CA GLY A 27 -11.87 -15.30 20.25
C GLY A 27 -12.09 -13.84 20.66
N ALA A 28 -12.84 -13.59 21.73
CA ALA A 28 -13.05 -12.24 22.26
C ALA A 28 -11.73 -11.63 22.75
N TRP A 29 -10.90 -12.42 23.45
CA TRP A 29 -9.54 -12.02 23.80
C TRP A 29 -8.69 -11.74 22.55
N SER A 30 -8.79 -12.58 21.53
CA SER A 30 -8.02 -12.43 20.28
C SER A 30 -8.38 -11.16 19.52
N LEU A 31 -9.66 -10.78 19.47
CA LEU A 31 -10.12 -9.54 18.84
C LEU A 31 -9.47 -8.29 19.46
N THR A 32 -9.19 -8.30 20.76
CA THR A 32 -8.52 -7.15 21.43
C THR A 32 -7.04 -7.02 21.06
N ARG A 33 -6.41 -8.07 20.51
CA ARG A 33 -4.98 -8.11 20.17
C ARG A 33 -4.70 -8.16 18.66
N LEU A 34 -5.74 -8.37 17.85
CA LEU A 34 -5.60 -8.49 16.40
C LEU A 34 -5.13 -7.15 15.82
N PRO A 35 -3.99 -7.09 15.11
CA PRO A 35 -3.52 -5.85 14.51
C PRO A 35 -4.48 -5.43 13.39
N VAL A 36 -4.85 -4.15 13.38
CA VAL A 36 -5.84 -3.60 12.43
C VAL A 36 -5.20 -2.54 11.55
N ASP A 37 -5.42 -2.59 10.24
CA ASP A 37 -4.88 -1.64 9.26
C ASP A 37 -5.89 -1.34 8.14
N ALA A 38 -5.68 -0.28 7.36
CA ALA A 38 -6.53 0.04 6.21
C ALA A 38 -6.21 -0.86 5.02
N VAL A 39 -4.91 -1.03 4.72
CA VAL A 39 -4.39 -1.80 3.59
C VAL A 39 -3.16 -2.60 4.03
N PRO A 40 -2.90 -3.78 3.43
CA PRO A 40 -1.67 -4.51 3.68
C PRO A 40 -0.43 -3.75 3.17
N ASP A 41 0.73 -3.98 3.77
CA ASP A 41 1.99 -3.44 3.27
C ASP A 41 2.47 -4.22 2.04
N ILE A 42 2.14 -3.66 0.88
CA ILE A 42 2.42 -4.16 -0.46
C ILE A 42 3.80 -3.79 -1.01
N THR A 43 4.59 -3.02 -0.26
CA THR A 43 5.90 -2.54 -0.73
C THR A 43 6.92 -3.66 -0.84
N ASN A 44 7.83 -3.59 -1.81
CA ASN A 44 8.89 -4.59 -1.94
C ASN A 44 9.87 -4.49 -0.76
N LYS A 45 10.53 -5.60 -0.42
CA LYS A 45 11.64 -5.56 0.55
C LYS A 45 12.81 -4.85 -0.10
N GLN A 46 13.10 -3.63 0.34
CA GLN A 46 14.14 -2.80 -0.26
C GLN A 46 15.02 -2.15 0.80
N VAL A 47 16.27 -1.88 0.41
CA VAL A 47 17.22 -1.12 1.23
C VAL A 47 17.73 0.05 0.39
N GLN A 48 17.56 1.25 0.93
CA GLN A 48 18.08 2.48 0.33
C GLN A 48 19.48 2.76 0.89
N ILE A 49 20.41 3.13 0.01
CA ILE A 49 21.73 3.63 0.33
C ILE A 49 21.82 5.05 -0.21
N ASN A 50 21.95 6.02 0.69
CA ASN A 50 22.09 7.44 0.37
C ASN A 50 23.55 7.84 0.58
N THR A 51 24.17 8.40 -0.45
CA THR A 51 25.56 8.87 -0.40
C THR A 51 25.58 10.34 -0.76
N THR A 52 26.10 11.17 0.15
CA THR A 52 26.30 12.60 -0.08
C THR A 52 27.75 12.84 -0.48
N ALA A 53 27.97 13.62 -1.53
CA ALA A 53 29.29 14.07 -1.97
C ALA A 53 29.15 15.45 -2.67
N PRO A 54 28.92 16.53 -1.90
CA PRO A 54 28.46 17.83 -2.42
C PRO A 54 29.33 18.47 -3.51
N ALA A 55 30.60 18.06 -3.61
CA ALA A 55 31.57 18.58 -4.56
C ALA A 55 31.47 17.97 -5.97
N LEU A 56 30.68 16.90 -6.17
CA LEU A 56 30.65 16.15 -7.43
C LEU A 56 29.41 16.47 -8.26
N SER A 57 29.62 16.64 -9.57
CA SER A 57 28.54 16.78 -10.56
C SER A 57 27.73 15.48 -10.73
N PRO A 58 26.51 15.52 -11.29
CA PRO A 58 25.70 14.31 -11.50
C PRO A 58 26.42 13.19 -12.26
N VAL A 59 27.24 13.53 -13.26
CA VAL A 59 28.01 12.56 -14.06
C VAL A 59 29.15 11.95 -13.24
N GLU A 60 29.81 12.75 -12.40
CA GLU A 60 30.88 12.27 -11.53
C GLU A 60 30.32 11.40 -10.41
N ILE A 61 29.19 11.79 -9.81
CA ILE A 61 28.46 10.97 -8.84
C ILE A 61 28.12 9.61 -9.45
N GLU A 62 27.54 9.59 -10.66
CA GLU A 62 27.20 8.35 -11.34
C GLU A 62 28.42 7.43 -11.47
N LYS A 63 29.51 7.95 -12.05
CA LYS A 63 30.70 7.15 -12.40
C LYS A 63 31.55 6.76 -11.20
N GLN A 64 31.71 7.66 -10.24
CA GLN A 64 32.65 7.49 -9.11
C GLN A 64 31.98 6.90 -7.87
N VAL A 65 30.67 7.11 -7.68
CA VAL A 65 29.93 6.68 -6.50
C VAL A 65 28.87 5.64 -6.85
N THR A 66 27.84 6.04 -7.59
CA THR A 66 26.65 5.22 -7.84
C THR A 66 27.00 3.89 -8.51
N PHE A 67 27.78 3.93 -9.60
CA PHE A 67 28.19 2.73 -10.34
C PHE A 67 29.00 1.74 -9.49
N ARG A 68 29.88 2.25 -8.61
CA ARG A 68 30.69 1.41 -7.71
C ARG A 68 29.82 0.71 -6.67
N ILE A 69 28.86 1.44 -6.10
CA ILE A 69 27.88 0.88 -5.16
C ILE A 69 27.02 -0.18 -5.87
N GLU A 70 26.44 0.13 -7.03
CA GLU A 70 25.63 -0.82 -7.81
C GLU A 70 26.39 -2.13 -8.09
N THR A 71 27.65 -2.01 -8.54
CA THR A 71 28.49 -3.15 -8.90
C THR A 71 28.83 -4.00 -7.68
N ALA A 72 29.06 -3.38 -6.53
CA ALA A 72 29.38 -4.10 -5.30
C ALA A 72 28.18 -4.81 -4.67
N LEU A 73 26.97 -4.31 -4.92
CA LEU A 73 25.73 -4.98 -4.51
C LEU A 73 25.37 -6.15 -5.42
N ALA A 74 25.91 -6.19 -6.65
CA ALA A 74 25.65 -7.28 -7.57
C ALA A 74 26.09 -8.62 -6.97
N GLY A 75 25.24 -9.65 -7.14
CA GLY A 75 25.51 -10.99 -6.64
C GLY A 75 25.09 -11.24 -5.18
N ILE A 76 24.53 -10.25 -4.46
CA ILE A 76 23.93 -10.51 -3.14
C ILE A 76 22.75 -11.49 -3.31
N ALA A 77 22.72 -12.52 -2.46
CA ALA A 77 21.66 -13.52 -2.47
C ALA A 77 20.27 -12.87 -2.30
N GLY A 78 19.39 -13.16 -3.26
CA GLY A 78 18.02 -12.68 -3.26
C GLY A 78 17.81 -11.24 -3.74
N LEU A 79 18.85 -10.53 -4.17
CA LEU A 79 18.71 -9.27 -4.90
C LEU A 79 18.01 -9.52 -6.25
N GLN A 80 16.90 -8.82 -6.50
CA GLN A 80 16.14 -8.92 -7.75
C GLN A 80 16.53 -7.82 -8.73
N THR A 81 16.50 -6.57 -8.27
CA THR A 81 16.80 -5.41 -9.11
C THR A 81 17.47 -4.31 -8.29
N THR A 82 18.24 -3.46 -8.98
CA THR A 82 18.79 -2.22 -8.41
C THR A 82 18.22 -1.03 -9.18
N ARG A 83 17.83 0.01 -8.44
CA ARG A 83 17.45 1.31 -9.01
C ARG A 83 18.38 2.35 -8.43
N SER A 84 18.83 3.29 -9.23
CA SER A 84 19.60 4.40 -8.71
C SER A 84 19.28 5.71 -9.41
N LEU A 85 19.55 6.79 -8.69
CA LEU A 85 19.52 8.14 -9.20
C LEU A 85 20.77 8.87 -8.74
N SER A 86 21.37 9.61 -9.66
CA SER A 86 22.52 10.46 -9.41
C SER A 86 22.14 11.91 -9.74
N ARG A 87 22.32 12.81 -8.77
CA ARG A 87 22.10 14.25 -8.88
C ARG A 87 23.33 15.00 -8.39
N ASN A 88 23.30 16.32 -8.50
CA ASN A 88 24.38 17.16 -8.04
C ASN A 88 24.62 16.93 -6.54
N GLY A 89 25.81 16.45 -6.19
CA GLY A 89 26.19 16.17 -4.81
C GLY A 89 25.51 14.98 -4.11
N PHE A 90 24.69 14.19 -4.80
CA PHE A 90 23.85 13.16 -4.17
C PHE A 90 23.64 11.91 -5.03
N SER A 91 23.81 10.75 -4.43
CA SER A 91 23.47 9.44 -5.00
C SER A 91 22.52 8.69 -4.09
N GLN A 92 21.45 8.13 -4.65
CA GLN A 92 20.65 7.11 -3.98
C GLN A 92 20.66 5.82 -4.79
N VAL A 93 20.96 4.71 -4.12
CA VAL A 93 20.86 3.35 -4.66
C VAL A 93 19.81 2.59 -3.85
N THR A 94 18.76 2.12 -4.50
CA THR A 94 17.72 1.27 -3.93
C THR A 94 17.93 -0.17 -4.40
N ALA A 95 18.26 -1.05 -3.46
CA ALA A 95 18.41 -2.49 -3.69
C ALA A 95 17.09 -3.20 -3.33
N ILE A 96 16.46 -3.85 -4.31
CA ILE A 96 15.17 -4.54 -4.16
C ILE A 96 15.41 -6.04 -4.07
N PHE A 97 14.97 -6.65 -2.99
CA PHE A 97 15.12 -8.07 -2.69
C PHE A 97 13.83 -8.85 -2.92
N ASN A 98 13.98 -10.16 -3.13
CA ASN A 98 12.85 -11.07 -3.16
C ASN A 98 12.11 -11.10 -1.80
N GLU A 99 10.85 -11.53 -1.82
CA GLU A 99 9.99 -11.49 -0.64
C GLU A 99 10.43 -12.44 0.48
N LYS A 100 11.18 -13.50 0.16
CA LYS A 100 11.62 -14.52 1.11
C LYS A 100 12.86 -14.08 1.91
N THR A 101 13.64 -13.14 1.38
CA THR A 101 14.84 -12.64 2.04
C THR A 101 14.50 -11.87 3.31
N ASP A 102 15.17 -12.15 4.42
CA ASP A 102 15.06 -11.34 5.63
C ASP A 102 15.72 -9.97 5.42
N ILE A 103 15.02 -8.90 5.82
CA ILE A 103 15.49 -7.53 5.64
C ILE A 103 16.75 -7.25 6.47
N TYR A 104 16.86 -7.84 7.66
CA TYR A 104 18.05 -7.66 8.49
C TYR A 104 19.27 -8.36 7.90
N PHE A 105 19.08 -9.57 7.35
CA PHE A 105 20.11 -10.25 6.56
C PHE A 105 20.55 -9.43 5.34
N ALA A 106 19.59 -8.92 4.56
CA ALA A 106 19.89 -8.07 3.40
C ALA A 106 20.69 -6.82 3.79
N ARG A 107 20.31 -6.14 4.88
CA ARG A 107 21.04 -4.98 5.41
C ARG A 107 22.43 -5.33 5.90
N GLN A 108 22.61 -6.47 6.56
CA GLN A 108 23.93 -6.94 7.00
C GLN A 108 24.84 -7.20 5.80
N GLN A 109 24.34 -7.89 4.78
CA GLN A 109 25.09 -8.15 3.54
C GLN A 109 25.44 -6.86 2.80
N ILE A 110 24.50 -5.90 2.72
CA ILE A 110 24.79 -4.58 2.16
C ILE A 110 25.87 -3.87 2.98
N ASN A 111 25.78 -3.89 4.31
CA ASN A 111 26.76 -3.24 5.17
C ASN A 111 28.17 -3.80 4.97
N GLU A 112 28.30 -5.12 4.82
CA GLU A 112 29.57 -5.78 4.47
C GLU A 112 30.13 -5.24 3.14
N ARG A 113 29.31 -5.20 2.08
CA ARG A 113 29.71 -4.65 0.77
C ARG A 113 30.05 -3.17 0.82
N LEU A 114 29.32 -2.38 1.61
CA LEU A 114 29.58 -0.95 1.75
C LEU A 114 30.89 -0.66 2.46
N ILE A 115 31.29 -1.47 3.45
CA ILE A 115 32.59 -1.34 4.11
C ILE A 115 33.73 -1.52 3.11
N ASP A 116 33.65 -2.55 2.26
CA ASP A 116 34.66 -2.82 1.22
C ASP A 116 34.74 -1.68 0.20
N VAL A 117 33.58 -1.17 -0.26
CA VAL A 117 33.52 -0.10 -1.26
C VAL A 117 33.98 1.24 -0.71
N ARG A 118 33.81 1.51 0.58
CA ARG A 118 34.12 2.80 1.21
C ARG A 118 35.57 3.24 0.97
N ALA A 119 36.51 2.30 0.95
CA ALA A 119 37.91 2.56 0.65
C ALA A 119 38.15 3.02 -0.80
N SER A 120 37.23 2.68 -1.72
CA SER A 120 37.31 3.02 -3.13
C SER A 120 36.51 4.29 -3.49
N LEU A 121 35.70 4.82 -2.58
CA LEU A 121 34.92 6.03 -2.84
C LEU A 121 35.79 7.29 -2.74
N PRO A 122 35.44 8.38 -3.46
CA PRO A 122 36.12 9.66 -3.33
C PRO A 122 36.10 10.18 -1.87
N PRO A 123 37.13 10.93 -1.44
CA PRO A 123 37.15 11.52 -0.10
C PRO A 123 35.93 12.43 0.11
N GLY A 124 35.28 12.30 1.27
CA GLY A 124 34.05 13.03 1.60
C GLY A 124 32.76 12.36 1.13
N ALA A 125 32.82 11.28 0.33
CA ALA A 125 31.64 10.47 0.01
C ALA A 125 31.33 9.49 1.14
N ASP A 126 30.21 9.69 1.83
CA ASP A 126 29.81 8.85 2.95
C ASP A 126 28.50 8.09 2.66
N PRO A 127 28.56 6.78 2.33
CA PRO A 127 27.36 5.98 2.07
C PRO A 127 26.67 5.62 3.39
N LYS A 128 25.41 6.04 3.54
CA LYS A 128 24.56 5.74 4.69
C LYS A 128 23.36 4.91 4.27
N MET A 129 23.08 3.85 5.01
CA MET A 129 21.84 3.10 4.81
C MET A 129 20.65 3.89 5.37
N GLY A 130 19.57 3.96 4.59
CA GLY A 130 18.30 4.52 5.02
C GLY A 130 17.67 3.75 6.19
N PRO A 131 16.65 4.34 6.84
CA PRO A 131 15.95 3.72 7.97
C PRO A 131 15.28 2.40 7.56
N ILE A 132 14.99 1.55 8.55
CA ILE A 132 14.29 0.28 8.35
C ILE A 132 12.78 0.54 8.27
N SER A 133 12.37 1.31 7.26
CA SER A 133 10.99 1.68 7.01
C SER A 133 10.59 1.25 5.60
N THR A 134 9.30 1.10 5.36
CA THR A 134 8.74 1.02 4.01
C THR A 134 8.30 2.41 3.56
N GLY A 135 8.01 2.60 2.27
CA GLY A 135 7.53 3.91 1.82
C GLY A 135 6.06 4.17 2.13
N LEU A 136 5.32 3.19 2.67
CA LEU A 136 4.07 3.41 3.40
C LEU A 136 4.30 3.72 4.90
N GLY A 137 5.57 3.78 5.33
CA GLY A 137 5.95 4.06 6.70
C GLY A 137 5.83 5.53 7.11
N GLU A 138 5.51 6.45 6.19
CA GLU A 138 5.15 7.84 6.51
C GLU A 138 3.74 7.88 7.13
N ILE A 139 3.64 7.57 8.43
CA ILE A 139 2.35 7.34 9.09
C ILE A 139 1.81 8.56 9.86
N TYR A 140 2.69 9.49 10.22
CA TYR A 140 2.32 10.67 11.02
C TYR A 140 3.20 11.85 10.62
N MET A 141 2.57 12.97 10.24
CA MET A 141 3.26 14.22 9.88
C MET A 141 2.76 15.38 10.73
N TRP A 142 3.65 16.28 11.09
CA TRP A 142 3.35 17.50 11.82
C TRP A 142 4.10 18.70 11.24
N THR A 143 3.55 19.89 11.48
CA THR A 143 4.20 21.17 11.17
C THR A 143 4.65 21.83 12.47
N VAL A 144 5.82 22.45 12.43
CA VAL A 144 6.35 23.31 13.48
C VAL A 144 6.37 24.73 12.92
N SER A 145 5.66 25.62 13.58
CA SER A 145 5.50 27.03 13.19
C SER A 145 5.64 27.95 14.39
N LEU A 146 5.84 29.24 14.12
CA LEU A 146 5.78 30.26 15.16
C LEU A 146 4.30 30.56 15.47
N GLY A 147 3.97 30.54 16.75
CA GLY A 147 2.62 30.80 17.26
C GLY A 147 2.19 32.26 17.13
N ALA A 148 1.01 32.56 17.66
CA ALA A 148 0.39 33.88 17.59
C ALA A 148 1.23 34.99 18.26
N LYS A 149 0.94 36.25 17.90
CA LYS A 149 1.64 37.41 18.46
C LYS A 149 1.52 37.46 19.99
N SER A 150 2.67 37.62 20.65
CA SER A 150 2.76 37.83 22.09
C SER A 150 2.89 39.33 22.36
N GLY A 151 2.58 39.79 23.58
CA GLY A 151 2.79 41.19 23.95
C GLY A 151 4.28 41.51 24.10
N ASP A 152 4.65 42.79 23.92
CA ASP A 152 6.04 43.25 24.03
C ASP A 152 6.71 42.83 25.35
N GLY A 153 7.95 42.35 25.26
CA GLY A 153 8.76 41.94 26.42
C GLY A 153 8.51 40.52 26.92
N LYS A 154 7.64 39.74 26.27
CA LYS A 154 7.47 38.29 26.49
C LYS A 154 7.97 37.50 25.29
N SER A 155 8.37 36.24 25.50
CA SER A 155 8.75 35.34 24.39
C SER A 155 7.61 35.25 23.36
N GLY A 156 7.97 35.32 22.08
CA GLY A 156 7.06 35.45 20.95
C GLY A 156 7.36 36.67 20.07
N TRP A 157 6.43 36.96 19.15
CA TRP A 157 6.52 38.13 18.27
C TRP A 157 6.53 39.44 19.06
N GLN A 158 7.45 40.34 18.73
CA GLN A 158 7.54 41.69 19.24
C GLN A 158 6.85 42.69 18.29
N ALA A 159 6.56 43.91 18.76
CA ALA A 159 5.93 44.95 17.95
C ALA A 159 6.76 45.36 16.70
N ASP A 160 8.08 45.20 16.75
CA ASP A 160 9.00 45.48 15.63
C ASP A 160 9.06 44.37 14.57
N GLY A 161 8.31 43.27 14.77
CA GLY A 161 8.31 42.11 13.87
C GLY A 161 9.47 41.13 14.11
N SER A 162 10.32 41.36 15.10
CA SER A 162 11.29 40.37 15.58
C SER A 162 10.61 39.31 16.47
N PHE A 163 11.26 38.17 16.64
CA PHE A 163 10.79 37.10 17.52
C PHE A 163 11.76 36.88 18.66
N LEU A 164 11.30 37.01 19.90
CA LEU A 164 12.10 36.77 21.10
C LEU A 164 11.94 35.32 21.57
N THR A 165 13.03 34.56 21.62
CA THR A 165 13.00 33.17 22.09
C THR A 165 12.84 33.07 23.61
N THR A 166 12.59 31.86 24.12
CA THR A 166 12.61 31.58 25.57
C THR A 166 14.00 31.75 26.18
N GLU A 167 15.03 31.56 25.37
CA GLU A 167 16.44 31.70 25.76
C GLU A 167 16.93 33.15 25.74
N GLY A 168 16.09 34.11 25.31
CA GLY A 168 16.43 35.53 25.23
C GLY A 168 17.13 35.95 23.93
N GLU A 169 17.15 35.09 22.91
CA GLU A 169 17.68 35.43 21.58
C GLU A 169 16.63 36.19 20.77
N LEU A 170 17.05 37.28 20.12
CA LEU A 170 16.18 38.10 19.27
C LEU A 170 16.39 37.73 17.80
N LEU A 171 15.42 37.05 17.21
CA LEU A 171 15.45 36.60 15.82
C LEU A 171 14.85 37.68 14.91
N LYS A 172 15.66 38.24 14.01
CA LYS A 172 15.27 39.36 13.13
C LYS A 172 15.00 38.92 11.71
N THR A 173 15.74 37.93 11.23
CA THR A 173 15.69 37.45 9.85
C THR A 173 14.85 36.18 9.71
N ASP A 174 14.34 35.93 8.51
CA ASP A 174 13.65 34.67 8.19
C ASP A 174 14.57 33.44 8.34
N ILE A 175 15.87 33.63 8.10
CA ILE A 175 16.88 32.58 8.27
C ILE A 175 17.00 32.19 9.75
N GLU A 176 17.12 33.17 10.64
CA GLU A 176 17.17 32.93 12.09
C GLU A 176 15.89 32.27 12.60
N ARG A 177 14.71 32.73 12.15
CA ARG A 177 13.42 32.12 12.49
C ARG A 177 13.31 30.67 12.02
N GLY A 178 13.64 30.40 10.77
CA GLY A 178 13.65 29.05 10.21
C GLY A 178 14.69 28.15 10.87
N ALA A 179 15.84 28.70 11.27
CA ALA A 179 16.88 27.98 12.02
C ALA A 179 16.42 27.61 13.42
N TYR A 180 15.71 28.49 14.11
CA TYR A 180 15.12 28.22 15.41
C TYR A 180 14.07 27.10 15.33
N LEU A 181 13.12 27.19 14.39
CA LEU A 181 12.10 26.14 14.19
C LEU A 181 12.72 24.78 13.90
N ARG A 182 13.75 24.75 13.05
CA ARG A 182 14.48 23.51 12.74
C ARG A 182 15.24 22.98 13.95
N THR A 183 15.84 23.86 14.74
CA THR A 183 16.53 23.48 15.99
C THR A 183 15.55 22.85 16.98
N VAL A 184 14.35 23.40 17.13
CA VAL A 184 13.29 22.79 17.97
C VAL A 184 12.89 21.42 17.44
N GLN A 185 12.69 21.28 16.13
CA GLN A 185 12.36 20.00 15.51
C GLN A 185 13.45 18.94 15.76
N ASP A 186 14.73 19.29 15.56
CA ASP A 186 15.82 18.32 15.55
C ASP A 186 16.32 17.93 16.93
N TRP A 187 16.28 18.86 17.89
CA TRP A 187 16.86 18.67 19.23
C TRP A 187 15.81 18.49 20.34
N ILE A 188 14.56 18.91 20.13
CA ILE A 188 13.49 18.77 21.13
C ILE A 188 12.49 17.69 20.71
N ILE A 189 11.93 17.80 19.51
CA ILE A 189 10.82 16.92 19.07
C ILE A 189 11.36 15.56 18.60
N ARG A 190 12.32 15.56 17.68
CA ARG A 190 12.90 14.35 17.06
C ARG A 190 13.42 13.34 18.09
N PRO A 191 14.23 13.70 19.12
CA PRO A 191 14.74 12.73 20.08
C PRO A 191 13.61 12.06 20.88
N GLN A 192 12.57 12.81 21.24
CA GLN A 192 11.44 12.30 22.01
C GLN A 192 10.51 11.40 21.18
N ILE A 193 10.33 11.68 19.89
CA ILE A 193 9.54 10.81 19.01
C ILE A 193 10.30 9.52 18.67
N LYS A 194 11.64 9.57 18.55
CA LYS A 194 12.47 8.38 18.31
C LYS A 194 12.39 7.33 19.43
N THR A 195 11.99 7.71 20.66
CA THR A 195 11.81 6.74 21.75
C THR A 195 10.50 5.97 21.66
N VAL A 196 9.58 6.34 20.76
CA VAL A 196 8.28 5.68 20.62
C VAL A 196 8.48 4.28 19.99
N PRO A 197 7.97 3.21 20.62
CA PRO A 197 8.09 1.86 20.07
C PRO A 197 7.46 1.76 18.66
N GLY A 198 8.18 1.12 17.73
CA GLY A 198 7.74 0.95 16.35
C GLY A 198 8.06 2.12 15.42
N VAL A 199 8.73 3.18 15.91
CA VAL A 199 9.30 4.24 15.06
C VAL A 199 10.73 3.85 14.65
N ALA A 200 11.00 3.76 13.35
CA ALA A 200 12.33 3.51 12.80
C ALA A 200 13.16 4.79 12.67
N GLY A 201 12.51 5.94 12.55
CA GLY A 201 13.19 7.23 12.39
C GLY A 201 12.21 8.39 12.34
N VAL A 202 12.75 9.59 12.35
CA VAL A 202 12.00 10.83 12.13
C VAL A 202 12.73 11.59 11.05
N ASP A 203 12.02 11.91 9.99
CA ASP A 203 12.50 12.76 8.92
C ASP A 203 12.03 14.20 9.14
N ALA A 204 12.79 15.17 8.64
CA ALA A 204 12.44 16.58 8.75
C ALA A 204 12.83 17.35 7.49
N ILE A 205 11.92 18.21 7.04
CA ILE A 205 12.08 19.06 5.86
C ILE A 205 11.58 20.49 6.16
N GLY A 206 12.23 21.50 5.59
CA GLY A 206 11.96 22.89 5.91
C GLY A 206 12.84 23.45 7.04
N GLY A 207 12.80 24.78 7.16
CA GLY A 207 13.70 25.54 8.03
C GLY A 207 15.16 25.48 7.58
N PHE A 208 16.07 25.92 8.45
CA PHE A 208 17.50 25.93 8.18
C PHE A 208 18.24 25.17 9.27
N ILE A 209 19.26 24.37 8.93
CA ILE A 209 20.18 23.88 9.95
C ILE A 209 21.04 25.07 10.41
N LYS A 210 20.98 25.39 11.71
CA LYS A 210 21.72 26.50 12.32
C LYS A 210 23.22 26.29 12.11
N GLN A 211 23.88 27.29 11.54
CA GLN A 211 25.33 27.31 11.35
C GLN A 211 25.89 28.64 11.81
N PHE A 212 27.08 28.61 12.41
CA PHE A 212 27.85 29.81 12.68
C PHE A 212 28.67 30.15 11.44
N GLN A 213 28.23 31.16 10.69
CA GLN A 213 28.85 31.52 9.42
C GLN A 213 29.85 32.65 9.60
N VAL A 214 31.10 32.37 9.26
CA VAL A 214 32.15 33.36 9.12
C VAL A 214 32.19 33.77 7.66
N LYS A 215 31.89 35.03 7.38
CA LYS A 215 31.76 35.62 6.04
C LYS A 215 32.94 36.56 5.76
N PRO A 216 34.04 36.06 5.16
CA PRO A 216 35.23 36.87 4.95
C PRO A 216 35.02 37.90 3.84
N ASP A 217 35.58 39.09 4.03
CA ASP A 217 35.64 40.13 3.02
C ASP A 217 36.91 39.96 2.18
N PRO A 218 36.81 39.61 0.87
CA PRO A 218 37.97 39.40 0.01
C PRO A 218 38.90 40.62 -0.04
N ALA A 219 38.36 41.85 -0.01
CA ALA A 219 39.17 43.06 -0.09
C ALA A 219 40.03 43.25 1.16
N LYS A 220 39.48 42.98 2.34
CA LYS A 220 40.22 43.04 3.61
C LYS A 220 41.27 41.93 3.72
N LEU A 221 40.94 40.72 3.25
CA LEU A 221 41.90 39.63 3.18
C LEU A 221 43.09 39.99 2.29
N ILE A 222 42.86 40.58 1.11
CA ILE A 222 43.94 41.05 0.22
C ILE A 222 44.77 42.14 0.90
N ALA A 223 44.13 43.18 1.45
CA ALA A 223 44.81 44.31 2.09
C ALA A 223 45.71 43.87 3.25
N LEU A 224 45.29 42.84 3.98
CA LEU A 224 46.04 42.26 5.09
C LEU A 224 46.89 41.06 4.66
N GLY A 225 46.95 40.69 3.38
CA GLY A 225 47.73 39.55 2.92
C GLY A 225 47.36 38.25 3.64
N LEU A 226 46.07 37.97 3.76
CA LEU A 226 45.50 36.77 4.36
C LEU A 226 44.74 35.97 3.31
N SER A 227 44.66 34.66 3.49
CA SER A 227 43.90 33.75 2.65
C SER A 227 42.66 33.21 3.37
N PHE A 228 41.70 32.67 2.61
CA PHE A 228 40.58 31.91 3.20
C PHE A 228 41.07 30.75 4.07
N GLY A 229 42.16 30.09 3.65
CA GLY A 229 42.77 28.99 4.41
C GLY A 229 43.33 29.42 5.75
N ASP A 230 43.82 30.66 5.89
CA ASP A 230 44.31 31.19 7.17
C ASP A 230 43.17 31.38 8.16
N VAL A 231 42.02 31.89 7.70
CA VAL A 231 40.82 32.04 8.52
C VAL A 231 40.32 30.68 9.01
N VAL A 232 40.22 29.69 8.11
CA VAL A 232 39.80 28.33 8.47
C VAL A 232 40.74 27.70 9.50
N ARG A 233 42.06 27.72 9.24
CA ARG A 233 43.06 27.16 10.16
C ARG A 233 43.04 27.85 11.52
N ALA A 234 42.85 29.17 11.56
CA ALA A 234 42.78 29.91 12.80
C ALA A 234 41.62 29.43 13.68
N ILE A 235 40.44 29.17 13.09
CA ILE A 235 39.30 28.61 13.82
C ILE A 235 39.57 27.17 14.26
N GLU A 236 40.07 26.31 13.37
CA GLU A 236 40.33 24.89 13.65
C GLU A 236 41.29 24.70 14.84
N VAL A 237 42.37 25.49 14.90
CA VAL A 237 43.39 25.39 15.97
C VAL A 237 42.88 25.96 17.30
N ASN A 238 41.98 26.95 17.26
CA ASN A 238 41.43 27.60 18.45
C ASN A 238 40.08 27.02 18.91
N ASN A 239 39.63 25.91 18.33
CA ASN A 239 38.40 25.21 18.73
C ASN A 239 38.68 23.76 19.17
N ILE A 240 39.62 23.59 20.11
CA ILE A 240 40.02 22.28 20.65
C ILE A 240 39.98 22.29 22.17
N SER A 241 39.58 21.17 22.77
CA SER A 241 39.74 20.93 24.21
C SER A 241 40.74 19.81 24.44
N ARG A 242 41.62 19.97 25.45
CA ARG A 242 42.60 18.95 25.84
C ARG A 242 42.42 18.60 27.32
N GLY A 243 42.39 17.31 27.62
CA GLY A 243 42.51 16.81 28.99
C GLY A 243 43.99 16.71 29.37
N ALA A 244 44.35 17.11 30.58
CA ALA A 244 45.73 17.06 31.09
C ALA A 244 45.89 16.04 32.24
N SER A 245 45.11 14.95 32.20
CA SER A 245 45.08 13.88 33.21
C SER A 245 44.68 14.40 34.61
N THR A 246 45.04 13.69 35.68
CA THR A 246 44.78 14.06 37.08
C THR A 246 46.08 14.47 37.79
N ILE A 247 45.97 15.36 38.78
CA ILE A 247 47.01 15.62 39.78
C ILE A 247 46.56 15.05 41.12
N ASP A 248 47.47 14.40 41.85
CA ASP A 248 47.17 13.90 43.19
C ASP A 248 47.56 14.96 44.22
N ARG A 249 46.61 15.32 45.09
CA ARG A 249 46.86 16.24 46.21
C ARG A 249 46.19 15.70 47.47
N ASN A 250 47.00 15.32 48.45
CA ASN A 250 46.55 14.77 49.73
C ASN A 250 45.64 13.51 49.62
N GLY A 251 45.83 12.69 48.59
CA GLY A 251 45.01 11.50 48.33
C GLY A 251 43.74 11.78 47.53
N GLU A 252 43.48 13.03 47.12
CA GLU A 252 42.43 13.39 46.17
C GLU A 252 43.02 13.53 44.76
N GLY A 253 42.48 12.77 43.80
CA GLY A 253 42.81 12.90 42.38
C GLY A 253 42.00 14.02 41.72
N ILE A 254 42.62 15.19 41.50
CA ILE A 254 41.99 16.35 40.86
C ILE A 254 42.18 16.23 39.34
N ALA A 255 41.09 16.14 38.58
CA ALA A 255 41.15 16.15 37.13
C ALA A 255 41.52 17.54 36.58
N VAL A 256 42.56 17.60 35.75
CA VAL A 256 43.01 18.82 35.07
C VAL A 256 42.42 18.86 33.67
N ARG A 257 41.60 19.87 33.41
CA ARG A 257 40.97 20.13 32.11
C ARG A 257 41.32 21.53 31.65
N THR A 258 41.75 21.68 30.40
CA THR A 258 41.88 22.99 29.75
C THR A 258 40.73 23.21 28.77
N GLY A 259 39.95 24.26 29.04
CA GLY A 259 38.94 24.76 28.12
C GLY A 259 39.58 25.57 26.99
N GLY A 260 38.98 25.50 25.80
CA GLY A 260 39.47 26.18 24.59
C GLY A 260 38.50 26.05 23.42
N ARG A 261 37.21 25.83 23.70
CA ARG A 261 36.18 25.70 22.67
C ARG A 261 35.48 27.05 22.50
N LEU A 262 35.04 27.31 21.28
CA LEU A 262 34.26 28.51 20.95
C LEU A 262 32.80 28.24 21.30
N GLU A 263 32.17 29.11 22.10
CA GLU A 263 30.78 28.93 22.57
C GLU A 263 29.83 29.98 22.00
N LYS A 264 30.33 31.21 21.78
CA LYS A 264 29.54 32.35 21.30
C LYS A 264 30.09 32.92 20.01
N ILE A 265 29.24 33.67 19.29
CA ILE A 265 29.61 34.45 18.10
C ILE A 265 30.80 35.38 18.41
N ALA A 266 30.78 36.02 19.58
CA ALA A 266 31.85 36.90 20.03
C ALA A 266 33.20 36.18 20.13
N ASP A 267 33.21 34.94 20.63
CA ASP A 267 34.42 34.13 20.77
C ASP A 267 35.03 33.82 19.40
N ILE A 268 34.19 33.46 18.43
CA ILE A 268 34.61 33.22 17.04
C ILE A 268 35.20 34.50 16.44
N GLY A 269 34.55 35.63 16.64
CA GLY A 269 35.04 36.92 16.16
C GLY A 269 36.36 37.37 16.78
N ASP A 270 36.66 36.92 18.01
CA ASP A 270 37.86 37.26 18.76
C ASP A 270 39.07 36.36 18.48
N VAL A 271 38.90 35.27 17.73
CA VAL A 271 40.01 34.41 17.30
C VAL A 271 41.04 35.22 16.52
N THR A 272 42.30 35.10 16.92
CA THR A 272 43.42 35.79 16.26
C THR A 272 43.94 34.95 15.09
N ILE A 273 44.01 35.56 13.91
CA ILE A 273 44.53 34.93 12.68
C ILE A 273 46.05 35.08 12.62
N ILE A 274 46.53 36.32 12.80
CA ILE A 274 47.95 36.66 12.75
C ILE A 274 48.21 37.89 13.65
N THR A 275 49.43 38.02 14.16
CA THR A 275 49.88 39.19 14.92
C THR A 275 50.97 39.92 14.14
N ARG A 276 50.79 41.22 13.89
CA ARG A 276 51.77 42.08 13.20
C ARG A 276 52.22 43.21 14.13
N GLY A 277 53.52 43.29 14.42
CA GLY A 277 54.07 44.36 15.27
C GLY A 277 53.36 44.50 16.63
N ALA A 278 53.03 43.37 17.27
CA ALA A 278 52.24 43.26 18.50
C ALA A 278 50.74 43.63 18.41
N VAL A 279 50.21 43.95 17.23
CA VAL A 279 48.76 44.14 17.00
C VAL A 279 48.15 42.83 16.44
N PRO A 280 47.23 42.18 17.16
CA PRO A 280 46.54 40.99 16.67
C PRO A 280 45.47 41.38 15.65
N VAL A 281 45.44 40.68 14.51
CA VAL A 281 44.35 40.72 13.53
C VAL A 281 43.38 39.58 13.85
N ARG A 282 42.16 39.94 14.23
CA ARG A 282 41.10 39.01 14.62
C ARG A 282 40.18 38.70 13.45
N ILE A 283 39.36 37.64 13.58
CA ILE A 283 38.37 37.28 12.57
C ILE A 283 37.40 38.43 12.30
N ARG A 284 36.91 39.11 13.33
CA ARG A 284 36.01 40.27 13.17
C ARG A 284 36.58 41.44 12.36
N ASP A 285 37.91 41.52 12.25
CA ASP A 285 38.57 42.58 11.49
C ASP A 285 38.49 42.31 9.98
N VAL A 286 38.32 41.04 9.58
CA VAL A 286 38.34 40.58 8.17
C VAL A 286 37.08 39.86 7.72
N ALA A 287 36.19 39.50 8.64
CA ALA A 287 34.99 38.72 8.36
C ALA A 287 33.85 39.12 9.28
N ASP A 288 32.61 39.02 8.78
CA ASP A 288 31.41 39.12 9.59
C ASP A 288 31.02 37.73 10.14
N VAL A 289 30.67 37.65 11.42
CA VAL A 289 30.30 36.39 12.08
C VAL A 289 28.82 36.46 12.44
N THR A 290 28.01 35.66 11.77
CA THR A 290 26.54 35.69 11.89
C THR A 290 25.98 34.27 12.05
N ILE A 291 24.79 34.17 12.62
CA ILE A 291 24.01 32.93 12.56
C ILE A 291 23.41 32.86 11.16
N GLY A 292 23.76 31.81 10.42
CA GLY A 292 23.22 31.53 9.10
C GLY A 292 22.62 30.14 9.04
N GLY A 293 22.10 29.81 7.86
CA GLY A 293 21.57 28.50 7.54
C GLY A 293 22.46 27.74 6.55
N GLU A 294 22.49 26.43 6.68
CA GLU A 294 23.03 25.55 5.64
C GLU A 294 22.35 25.79 4.28
N ILE A 295 23.04 25.41 3.19
CA ILE A 295 22.40 25.33 1.87
C ILE A 295 21.26 24.31 1.95
N ARG A 296 20.03 24.79 1.85
CA ARG A 296 18.86 23.92 1.93
C ARG A 296 18.77 23.01 0.71
N THR A 297 18.52 21.73 0.97
CA THR A 297 18.14 20.74 -0.05
C THR A 297 16.63 20.58 -0.18
N GLY A 298 15.87 21.08 0.80
CA GLY A 298 14.42 21.10 0.80
C GLY A 298 13.83 22.19 1.71
N SER A 299 12.61 22.60 1.39
CA SER A 299 11.79 23.58 2.12
C SER A 299 10.40 23.02 2.34
N ALA A 300 9.66 23.59 3.29
CA ALA A 300 8.28 23.20 3.52
C ALA A 300 7.41 24.42 3.83
N SER A 301 6.14 24.32 3.47
CA SER A 301 5.15 25.38 3.69
C SER A 301 3.80 24.81 4.06
N ARG A 302 2.99 25.68 4.64
CA ARG A 302 1.61 25.43 4.95
C ARG A 302 0.81 26.72 4.82
N ASP A 303 -0.35 26.62 4.19
CA ASP A 303 -1.31 27.71 4.03
C ASP A 303 -0.65 29.03 3.58
N GLY A 304 0.33 28.95 2.68
CA GLY A 304 1.04 30.10 2.14
C GLY A 304 2.16 30.68 3.02
N HIS A 305 2.58 29.97 4.08
CA HIS A 305 3.67 30.36 4.99
C HIS A 305 4.72 29.27 5.12
N GLU A 306 6.00 29.63 5.30
CA GLU A 306 7.07 28.64 5.49
C GLU A 306 7.02 28.01 6.88
N VAL A 307 7.16 26.69 6.96
CA VAL A 307 7.14 25.90 8.20
C VAL A 307 8.19 24.79 8.15
N VAL A 308 8.40 24.10 9.27
CA VAL A 308 9.17 22.85 9.30
C VAL A 308 8.20 21.67 9.38
N VAL A 309 8.28 20.72 8.46
CA VAL A 309 7.50 19.48 8.50
C VAL A 309 8.36 18.36 9.09
N GLY A 310 7.85 17.71 10.13
CA GLY A 310 8.39 16.48 10.68
C GLY A 310 7.53 15.27 10.30
N THR A 311 8.17 14.14 10.01
CA THR A 311 7.50 12.89 9.63
C THR A 311 8.02 11.74 10.46
N ALA A 312 7.13 11.00 11.13
CA ALA A 312 7.48 9.75 11.81
C ALA A 312 7.48 8.59 10.82
N LEU A 313 8.59 7.87 10.77
CA LEU A 313 8.78 6.70 9.91
C LEU A 313 8.55 5.43 10.71
N MET A 314 7.57 4.63 10.31
CA MET A 314 7.23 3.35 10.93
C MET A 314 8.28 2.28 10.64
N LEU A 315 8.64 1.50 11.65
CA LEU A 315 9.47 0.31 11.50
C LEU A 315 8.74 -0.76 10.68
N ILE A 316 9.42 -1.35 9.71
CA ILE A 316 8.86 -2.43 8.87
C ILE A 316 8.26 -3.56 9.73
N GLY A 317 7.06 -4.01 9.36
CA GLY A 317 6.33 -5.05 10.10
C GLY A 317 5.60 -4.57 11.36
N SER A 318 5.75 -3.30 11.75
CA SER A 318 4.90 -2.69 12.79
C SER A 318 3.51 -2.35 12.23
N ASN A 319 2.55 -2.09 13.12
CA ASN A 319 1.19 -1.72 12.74
C ASN A 319 1.03 -0.19 12.66
N SER A 320 0.51 0.31 11.54
CA SER A 320 0.46 1.76 11.26
C SER A 320 -0.43 2.52 12.25
N ARG A 321 -1.57 1.94 12.62
CA ARG A 321 -2.53 2.52 13.57
C ARG A 321 -1.94 2.62 14.98
N THR A 322 -1.36 1.52 15.49
CA THR A 322 -0.82 1.48 16.85
C THR A 322 0.35 2.45 17.02
N VAL A 323 1.27 2.50 16.05
CA VAL A 323 2.41 3.42 16.09
C VAL A 323 1.95 4.87 15.92
N SER A 324 1.01 5.16 15.00
CA SER A 324 0.48 6.51 14.82
C SER A 324 -0.23 7.04 16.07
N ALA A 325 -1.02 6.19 16.74
CA ALA A 325 -1.68 6.54 17.99
C ALA A 325 -0.66 6.79 19.12
N ALA A 326 0.41 6.00 19.20
CA ALA A 326 1.48 6.19 20.18
C ALA A 326 2.28 7.49 19.92
N VAL A 327 2.54 7.80 18.64
CA VAL A 327 3.17 9.06 18.23
C VAL A 327 2.25 10.25 18.55
N ASP A 328 0.95 10.15 18.28
CA ASP A 328 -0.01 11.21 18.61
C ASP A 328 -0.08 11.49 20.12
N ALA A 329 -0.16 10.43 20.93
CA ALA A 329 -0.13 10.55 22.39
C ALA A 329 1.17 11.24 22.86
N LYS A 330 2.33 10.81 22.32
CA LYS A 330 3.61 11.44 22.66
C LYS A 330 3.70 12.89 22.18
N MET A 331 3.09 13.22 21.04
CA MET A 331 3.03 14.58 20.51
C MET A 331 2.19 15.49 21.42
N GLN A 332 1.10 14.98 22.00
CA GLN A 332 0.31 15.72 22.99
C GLN A 332 1.12 16.06 24.25
N ASP A 333 2.00 15.15 24.70
CA ASP A 333 2.92 15.42 25.80
C ASP A 333 3.97 16.47 25.41
N ILE A 334 4.58 16.34 24.22
CA ILE A 334 5.59 17.28 23.70
C ILE A 334 5.01 18.69 23.60
N ARG A 335 3.76 18.84 23.13
CA ARG A 335 3.09 20.15 23.03
C ARG A 335 3.08 20.95 24.34
N ARG A 336 3.11 20.27 25.50
CA ARG A 336 3.12 20.91 26.82
C ARG A 336 4.50 21.40 27.25
N THR A 337 5.57 20.86 26.66
CA THR A 337 6.96 21.17 27.01
C THR A 337 7.67 22.04 25.97
N LEU A 338 6.96 22.41 24.90
CA LEU A 338 7.52 23.28 23.86
C LEU A 338 7.83 24.69 24.39
N PRO A 339 8.87 25.35 23.85
CA PRO A 339 9.13 26.76 24.08
C PRO A 339 7.90 27.64 23.83
N ALA A 340 7.75 28.69 24.63
CA ALA A 340 6.70 29.67 24.44
C ALA A 340 6.80 30.33 23.05
N GLY A 341 5.69 30.39 22.33
CA GLY A 341 5.64 30.95 20.97
C GLY A 341 5.95 29.97 19.84
N VAL A 342 6.16 28.68 20.12
CA VAL A 342 6.24 27.62 19.09
C VAL A 342 4.98 26.76 19.13
N THR A 343 4.37 26.53 17.97
CA THR A 343 3.17 25.70 17.82
C THR A 343 3.48 24.47 16.96
N VAL A 344 2.98 23.30 17.39
CA VAL A 344 3.11 22.05 16.64
C VAL A 344 1.75 21.49 16.33
N GLU A 345 1.43 21.39 15.05
CA GLU A 345 0.13 20.93 14.55
C GLU A 345 0.27 19.66 13.71
N THR A 346 -0.59 18.69 13.98
CA THR A 346 -0.64 17.43 13.23
C THR A 346 -1.31 17.68 11.89
N VAL A 347 -0.62 17.39 10.79
CA VAL A 347 -1.13 17.61 9.43
C VAL A 347 -1.52 16.31 8.71
N LEU A 348 -0.99 15.17 9.15
CA LEU A 348 -1.38 13.85 8.65
C LEU A 348 -1.32 12.84 9.79
N ASN A 349 -2.40 12.09 9.98
CA ASN A 349 -2.48 11.00 10.96
C ASN A 349 -3.14 9.77 10.33
N ARG A 350 -2.38 8.69 10.17
CA ARG A 350 -2.85 7.46 9.54
C ARG A 350 -4.03 6.81 10.27
N THR A 351 -4.14 7.02 11.58
CA THR A 351 -5.23 6.46 12.41
C THR A 351 -6.60 6.87 11.89
N GLN A 352 -6.78 8.09 11.38
CA GLN A 352 -8.07 8.58 10.88
C GLN A 352 -8.58 7.74 9.70
N LEU A 353 -7.70 7.47 8.73
CA LEU A 353 -8.05 6.65 7.57
C LEU A 353 -8.34 5.20 7.99
N VAL A 354 -7.51 4.64 8.87
CA VAL A 354 -7.66 3.28 9.34
C VAL A 354 -8.98 3.11 10.10
N ASP A 355 -9.30 4.01 11.02
CA ASP A 355 -10.54 3.98 11.79
C ASP A 355 -11.78 4.17 10.90
N ALA A 356 -11.73 5.07 9.91
CA ALA A 356 -12.80 5.25 8.93
C ALA A 356 -13.02 3.99 8.08
N THR A 357 -11.93 3.33 7.65
CA THR A 357 -11.99 2.08 6.88
C THR A 357 -12.57 0.95 7.73
N ILE A 358 -12.11 0.78 8.97
CA ILE A 358 -12.62 -0.25 9.90
C ILE A 358 -14.10 -0.01 10.18
N THR A 359 -14.51 1.24 10.41
CA THR A 359 -15.91 1.58 10.66
C THR A 359 -16.77 1.20 9.46
N THR A 360 -16.33 1.50 8.25
CA THR A 360 -17.02 1.10 7.01
C THR A 360 -17.13 -0.44 6.90
N VAL A 361 -16.03 -1.16 7.14
CA VAL A 361 -16.03 -2.63 7.12
C VAL A 361 -16.96 -3.19 8.20
N ALA A 362 -16.91 -2.66 9.42
CA ALA A 362 -17.74 -3.12 10.54
C ALA A 362 -19.23 -2.90 10.26
N TRP A 363 -19.62 -1.75 9.70
CA TRP A 363 -21.00 -1.49 9.28
C TRP A 363 -21.43 -2.43 8.16
N ASN A 364 -20.62 -2.58 7.10
CA ASN A 364 -20.94 -3.47 5.98
C ASN A 364 -21.10 -4.94 6.45
N LEU A 365 -20.20 -5.43 7.31
CA LEU A 365 -20.32 -6.77 7.88
C LEU A 365 -21.52 -6.86 8.83
N GLY A 366 -21.78 -5.84 9.64
CA GLY A 366 -22.92 -5.80 10.55
C GLY A 366 -24.26 -5.85 9.82
N GLU A 367 -24.43 -5.01 8.79
CA GLU A 367 -25.61 -5.00 7.92
C GLU A 367 -25.75 -6.32 7.15
N GLY A 368 -24.65 -6.85 6.60
CA GLY A 368 -24.65 -8.13 5.89
C GLY A 368 -25.09 -9.28 6.80
N ALA A 369 -24.54 -9.35 8.01
CA ALA A 369 -24.93 -10.34 9.01
C ALA A 369 -26.39 -10.17 9.42
N LEU A 370 -26.87 -8.94 9.64
CA LEU A 370 -28.26 -8.66 10.01
C LEU A 370 -29.23 -9.08 8.90
N LEU A 371 -28.91 -8.79 7.64
CA LEU A 371 -29.70 -9.21 6.47
C LEU A 371 -29.76 -10.73 6.37
N VAL A 372 -28.62 -11.42 6.51
CA VAL A 372 -28.58 -12.89 6.53
C VAL A 372 -29.44 -13.44 7.66
N ILE A 373 -29.31 -12.91 8.87
CA ILE A 373 -30.11 -13.32 10.03
C ILE A 373 -31.60 -13.12 9.75
N ALA A 374 -32.01 -11.95 9.23
CA ALA A 374 -33.40 -11.66 8.90
C ALA A 374 -33.98 -12.67 7.88
N VAL A 375 -33.19 -13.01 6.85
CA VAL A 375 -33.58 -14.00 5.83
C VAL A 375 -33.70 -15.40 6.43
N LEU A 376 -32.78 -15.80 7.32
CA LEU A 376 -32.86 -17.08 8.03
C LEU A 376 -34.14 -17.19 8.86
N PHE A 377 -34.50 -16.15 9.62
CA PHE A 377 -35.76 -16.13 10.39
C PHE A 377 -37.00 -16.20 9.47
N LEU A 378 -36.97 -15.54 8.32
CA LEU A 378 -38.07 -15.53 7.36
C LEU A 378 -38.25 -16.87 6.65
N LEU A 379 -37.17 -17.57 6.30
CA LEU A 379 -37.23 -18.78 5.47
C LEU A 379 -37.25 -20.10 6.26
N LEU A 380 -36.66 -20.18 7.45
CA LEU A 380 -36.66 -21.42 8.27
C LEU A 380 -38.00 -21.65 8.99
N GLY A 381 -38.77 -20.60 9.30
CA GLY A 381 -40.09 -20.69 9.95
C GLY A 381 -40.07 -21.11 11.42
N ASN A 382 -39.01 -21.80 11.88
CA ASN A 382 -38.79 -22.14 13.30
C ASN A 382 -37.78 -21.18 13.93
N PHE A 383 -38.26 -20.35 14.86
CA PHE A 383 -37.45 -19.33 15.55
C PHE A 383 -36.20 -19.91 16.23
N ARG A 384 -36.31 -21.09 16.86
CA ARG A 384 -35.17 -21.70 17.58
C ARG A 384 -34.11 -22.19 16.61
N ALA A 385 -34.53 -22.78 15.50
CA ALA A 385 -33.60 -23.26 14.48
C ALA A 385 -32.88 -22.10 13.78
N ALA A 386 -33.62 -21.04 13.41
CA ALA A 386 -33.04 -19.83 12.86
C ALA A 386 -32.02 -19.19 13.82
N PHE A 387 -32.33 -19.14 15.13
CA PHE A 387 -31.40 -18.63 16.14
C PHE A 387 -30.12 -19.48 16.26
N ILE A 388 -30.24 -20.82 16.25
CA ILE A 388 -29.08 -21.72 16.29
C ILE A 388 -28.16 -21.48 15.08
N THR A 389 -28.74 -21.43 13.88
CA THR A 389 -27.99 -21.17 12.64
C THR A 389 -27.37 -19.78 12.64
N ALA A 390 -28.10 -18.77 13.13
CA ALA A 390 -27.58 -17.40 13.26
C ALA A 390 -26.39 -17.33 14.23
N LEU A 391 -26.36 -18.12 15.31
CA LEU A 391 -25.26 -18.13 16.27
C LEU A 391 -23.94 -18.67 15.68
N VAL A 392 -24.00 -19.41 14.57
CA VAL A 392 -22.80 -19.87 13.86
C VAL A 392 -21.99 -18.70 13.32
N ILE A 393 -22.65 -17.60 12.90
CA ILE A 393 -21.98 -16.40 12.37
C ILE A 393 -20.98 -15.83 13.38
N PRO A 394 -21.39 -15.38 14.59
CA PRO A 394 -20.46 -14.80 15.55
C PRO A 394 -19.44 -15.81 16.07
N LEU A 395 -19.81 -17.09 16.28
CA LEU A 395 -18.86 -18.11 16.74
C LEU A 395 -17.77 -18.38 15.69
N ALA A 396 -18.13 -18.51 14.41
CA ALA A 396 -17.16 -18.71 13.34
C ALA A 396 -16.22 -17.51 13.21
N MET A 397 -16.75 -16.28 13.33
CA MET A 397 -15.93 -15.06 13.30
C MET A 397 -14.94 -14.99 14.47
N LEU A 398 -15.34 -15.37 15.68
CA LEU A 398 -14.46 -15.41 16.85
C LEU A 398 -13.34 -16.45 16.70
N MET A 399 -13.66 -17.63 16.17
CA MET A 399 -12.66 -18.65 15.83
C MET A 399 -11.73 -18.18 14.70
N THR A 400 -12.26 -17.45 13.73
CA THR A 400 -11.46 -16.86 12.63
C THR A 400 -10.50 -15.81 13.16
N ALA A 401 -10.95 -14.91 14.04
CA ALA A 401 -10.10 -13.90 14.66
C ALA A 401 -8.93 -14.52 15.45
N PHE A 402 -9.20 -15.62 16.17
CA PHE A 402 -8.15 -16.40 16.82
C PHE A 402 -7.15 -16.99 15.80
N GLY A 403 -7.65 -17.57 14.71
CA GLY A 403 -6.81 -18.09 13.62
C GLY A 403 -5.97 -17.01 12.94
N MET A 404 -6.53 -15.83 12.70
CA MET A 404 -5.82 -14.68 12.13
C MET A 404 -4.71 -14.19 13.05
N LEU A 405 -4.98 -14.09 14.36
CA LEU A 405 -3.99 -13.69 15.35
C LEU A 405 -2.79 -14.65 15.36
N GLN A 406 -3.04 -15.96 15.35
CA GLN A 406 -1.99 -16.98 15.30
C GLN A 406 -1.24 -16.99 13.96
N GLY A 407 -1.96 -16.75 12.86
CA GLY A 407 -1.41 -16.63 11.51
C GLY A 407 -0.70 -15.30 11.23
N ARG A 408 -0.67 -14.36 12.20
CA ARG A 408 -0.14 -12.99 12.04
C ARG A 408 -0.78 -12.23 10.87
N ILE A 409 -2.05 -12.51 10.59
CA ILE A 409 -2.82 -11.86 9.55
C ILE A 409 -3.48 -10.62 10.15
N SER A 410 -3.19 -9.44 9.60
CA SER A 410 -3.85 -8.21 10.04
C SER A 410 -5.30 -8.17 9.61
N ALA A 411 -6.17 -7.65 10.46
CA ALA A 411 -7.53 -7.27 10.07
C ALA A 411 -7.46 -6.00 9.25
N ASN A 412 -7.75 -6.11 7.96
CA ASN A 412 -7.81 -4.97 7.07
C ASN A 412 -8.95 -5.11 6.06
N LEU A 413 -9.13 -4.09 5.24
CA LEU A 413 -10.16 -4.05 4.20
C LEU A 413 -10.11 -5.27 3.27
N MET A 414 -8.91 -5.72 2.90
CA MET A 414 -8.70 -6.85 2.00
C MET A 414 -9.02 -8.17 2.71
N SER A 415 -8.53 -8.35 3.94
CA SER A 415 -8.68 -9.61 4.68
C SER A 415 -10.14 -9.89 5.07
N LEU A 416 -10.87 -8.85 5.49
CA LEU A 416 -12.26 -8.94 5.93
C LEU A 416 -13.26 -8.74 4.79
N GLY A 417 -12.86 -8.08 3.71
CA GLY A 417 -13.77 -7.59 2.68
C GLY A 417 -14.39 -8.66 1.77
N ALA A 418 -13.88 -9.89 1.78
CA ALA A 418 -14.47 -11.01 1.05
C ALA A 418 -15.21 -12.01 1.95
N LEU A 419 -15.39 -11.69 3.25
CA LEU A 419 -16.13 -12.56 4.15
C LEU A 419 -17.63 -12.45 3.88
N ASP A 420 -18.20 -13.51 3.32
CA ASP A 420 -19.65 -13.66 3.17
C ASP A 420 -20.21 -14.54 4.28
N PHE A 421 -21.12 -13.97 5.06
CA PHE A 421 -21.85 -14.72 6.07
C PHE A 421 -22.71 -15.81 5.45
N GLY A 422 -23.18 -15.63 4.22
CA GLY A 422 -23.96 -16.65 3.55
C GLY A 422 -23.17 -17.92 3.27
N LEU A 423 -21.91 -17.80 2.83
CA LEU A 423 -20.99 -18.95 2.72
C LEU A 423 -20.66 -19.58 4.07
N ILE A 424 -20.53 -18.77 5.11
CA ILE A 424 -20.26 -19.24 6.48
C ILE A 424 -21.44 -20.05 7.02
N VAL A 425 -22.68 -19.61 6.82
CA VAL A 425 -23.85 -20.33 7.37
C VAL A 425 -24.36 -21.46 6.50
N ASP A 426 -23.94 -21.57 5.23
CA ASP A 426 -24.50 -22.51 4.27
C ASP A 426 -24.55 -23.96 4.79
N GLY A 427 -23.39 -24.48 5.26
CA GLY A 427 -23.33 -25.82 5.85
C GLY A 427 -24.22 -26.00 7.08
N ALA A 428 -24.35 -24.97 7.92
CA ALA A 428 -25.24 -24.98 9.07
C ALA A 428 -26.72 -24.97 8.66
N VAL A 429 -27.08 -24.19 7.63
CA VAL A 429 -28.43 -24.13 7.05
C VAL A 429 -28.83 -25.49 6.49
N ILE A 430 -27.98 -26.13 5.69
CA ILE A 430 -28.24 -27.44 5.08
C ILE A 430 -28.53 -28.50 6.14
N ILE A 431 -27.70 -28.55 7.20
CA ILE A 431 -27.86 -29.53 8.30
C ILE A 431 -29.12 -29.21 9.13
N THR A 432 -29.36 -27.93 9.43
CA THR A 432 -30.52 -27.50 10.22
C THR A 432 -31.83 -27.80 9.50
N GLU A 433 -31.94 -27.47 8.22
CA GLU A 433 -33.13 -27.73 7.41
C GLU A 433 -33.37 -29.24 7.27
N ASN A 434 -32.33 -30.04 7.00
CA ASN A 434 -32.49 -31.49 6.89
C ASN A 434 -32.95 -32.12 8.21
N ALA A 435 -32.38 -31.69 9.35
CA ALA A 435 -32.79 -32.17 10.67
C ALA A 435 -34.24 -31.76 11.00
N LEU A 436 -34.65 -30.53 10.68
CA LEU A 436 -36.03 -30.08 10.88
C LEU A 436 -37.04 -30.88 10.05
N ARG A 437 -36.72 -31.15 8.78
CA ARG A 437 -37.56 -31.95 7.89
C ARG A 437 -37.79 -33.35 8.45
N HIS A 438 -36.73 -34.08 8.78
CA HIS A 438 -36.85 -35.44 9.33
C HIS A 438 -37.55 -35.47 10.70
N LEU A 439 -37.38 -34.43 11.52
CA LEU A 439 -38.14 -34.28 12.76
C LEU A 439 -39.63 -34.09 12.51
N ALA A 440 -40.01 -33.29 11.50
CA ALA A 440 -41.40 -33.07 11.12
C ALA A 440 -42.05 -34.32 10.53
N GLU A 441 -41.37 -35.00 9.61
CA GLU A 441 -41.84 -36.26 8.99
C GLU A 441 -42.09 -37.33 10.06
N LYS A 442 -41.15 -37.52 10.99
CA LYS A 442 -41.29 -38.53 12.04
C LYS A 442 -42.32 -38.15 13.12
N GLN A 443 -42.48 -36.87 13.43
CA GLN A 443 -43.58 -36.41 14.32
C GLN A 443 -44.95 -36.60 13.67
N THR A 444 -45.06 -36.37 12.37
CA THR A 444 -46.29 -36.57 11.60
C THR A 444 -46.64 -38.04 11.52
N ALA A 445 -45.66 -38.90 11.24
CA ALA A 445 -45.83 -40.36 11.23
C ALA A 445 -46.20 -40.93 12.61
N ALA A 446 -45.65 -40.38 13.70
CA ALA A 446 -45.91 -40.84 15.06
C ALA A 446 -47.16 -40.22 15.71
N GLY A 447 -47.71 -39.13 15.16
CA GLY A 447 -48.87 -38.40 15.71
C GLY A 447 -48.65 -37.73 17.08
N ARG A 448 -47.42 -37.80 17.63
CA ARG A 448 -47.03 -37.28 18.96
C ARG A 448 -45.68 -36.58 18.90
N THR A 449 -45.35 -35.81 19.94
CA THR A 449 -44.00 -35.28 20.13
C THR A 449 -43.02 -36.42 20.42
N LEU A 450 -41.81 -36.33 19.85
CA LEU A 450 -40.75 -37.33 20.02
C LEU A 450 -40.10 -37.21 21.40
N SER A 451 -39.82 -38.36 22.01
CA SER A 451 -39.02 -38.45 23.24
C SER A 451 -37.56 -38.05 22.98
N LEU A 452 -36.81 -37.75 24.04
CA LEU A 452 -35.41 -37.29 23.92
C LEU A 452 -34.49 -38.32 23.20
N PRO A 453 -34.56 -39.63 23.49
CA PRO A 453 -33.78 -40.64 22.76
C PRO A 453 -34.17 -40.74 21.28
N GLU A 454 -35.47 -40.72 20.98
CA GLU A 454 -35.97 -40.75 19.60
C GLU A 454 -35.50 -39.54 18.80
N ARG A 455 -35.51 -38.35 19.43
CA ARG A 455 -35.05 -37.12 18.80
C ARG A 455 -33.55 -37.15 18.51
N LEU A 456 -32.75 -37.61 19.48
CA LEU A 456 -31.30 -37.76 19.30
C LEU A 456 -30.99 -38.71 18.14
N ALA A 457 -31.71 -39.84 18.05
CA ALA A 457 -31.56 -40.77 16.94
C ALA A 457 -31.93 -40.12 15.59
N VAL A 458 -33.03 -39.35 15.53
CA VAL A 458 -33.42 -38.64 14.30
C VAL A 458 -32.39 -37.61 13.89
N VAL A 459 -31.96 -36.74 14.80
CA VAL A 459 -30.97 -35.69 14.51
C VAL A 459 -29.66 -36.32 14.04
N LYS A 460 -29.24 -37.44 14.68
CA LYS A 460 -28.07 -38.21 14.26
C LYS A 460 -28.22 -38.72 12.83
N THR A 461 -29.28 -39.47 12.50
CA THR A 461 -29.48 -40.01 11.15
C THR A 461 -29.57 -38.91 10.11
N SER A 462 -30.27 -37.81 10.42
CA SER A 462 -30.42 -36.66 9.52
C SER A 462 -29.09 -35.95 9.26
N ALA A 463 -28.25 -35.81 10.28
CA ALA A 463 -26.94 -35.19 10.12
C ALA A 463 -25.96 -36.13 9.39
N GLU A 464 -26.02 -37.45 9.64
CA GLU A 464 -25.22 -38.45 8.93
C GLU A 464 -25.46 -38.44 7.41
N GLU A 465 -26.71 -38.31 6.98
CA GLU A 465 -27.07 -38.21 5.56
C GLU A 465 -26.44 -36.98 4.87
N MET A 466 -26.26 -35.88 5.61
CA MET A 466 -25.73 -34.63 5.09
C MET A 466 -24.20 -34.52 5.18
N ILE A 467 -23.51 -35.48 5.81
CA ILE A 467 -22.05 -35.46 5.93
C ILE A 467 -21.38 -35.39 4.57
N ALA A 468 -21.66 -36.34 3.66
CA ALA A 468 -20.95 -36.38 2.39
C ALA A 468 -21.20 -35.12 1.53
N PRO A 469 -22.44 -34.68 1.28
CA PRO A 469 -22.69 -33.44 0.52
C PRO A 469 -22.09 -32.20 1.17
N SER A 470 -22.15 -32.07 2.50
CA SER A 470 -21.62 -30.90 3.22
C SER A 470 -20.09 -30.87 3.22
N VAL A 471 -19.43 -32.02 3.43
CA VAL A 471 -17.96 -32.13 3.43
C VAL A 471 -17.39 -31.82 2.05
N TYR A 472 -17.88 -32.48 1.00
CA TYR A 472 -17.41 -32.23 -0.36
C TYR A 472 -17.73 -30.80 -0.79
N GLY A 473 -18.91 -30.30 -0.41
CA GLY A 473 -19.30 -28.93 -0.67
C GLY A 473 -18.38 -27.88 -0.07
N GLN A 474 -18.15 -27.96 1.24
CA GLN A 474 -17.25 -27.04 1.93
C GLN A 474 -15.81 -27.19 1.44
N ALA A 475 -15.36 -28.42 1.17
CA ALA A 475 -14.03 -28.68 0.64
C ALA A 475 -13.83 -28.05 -0.75
N ILE A 476 -14.85 -28.07 -1.62
CA ILE A 476 -14.82 -27.38 -2.91
C ILE A 476 -14.66 -25.87 -2.69
N ILE A 477 -15.45 -25.26 -1.81
CA ILE A 477 -15.35 -23.81 -1.54
C ILE A 477 -13.97 -23.46 -0.96
N ILE A 478 -13.46 -24.23 0.01
CA ILE A 478 -12.12 -24.00 0.59
C ILE A 478 -11.03 -24.15 -0.48
N LEU A 479 -11.09 -25.23 -1.28
CA LEU A 479 -10.08 -25.53 -2.30
C LEU A 479 -10.01 -24.44 -3.37
N VAL A 480 -11.13 -23.79 -3.68
CA VAL A 480 -11.19 -22.67 -4.63
C VAL A 480 -10.34 -21.47 -4.20
N TYR A 481 -10.14 -21.26 -2.90
CA TYR A 481 -9.26 -20.20 -2.37
C TYR A 481 -7.79 -20.62 -2.25
N VAL A 482 -7.47 -21.92 -2.23
CA VAL A 482 -6.09 -22.41 -2.05
C VAL A 482 -5.14 -21.95 -3.17
N PRO A 483 -5.52 -22.01 -4.46
CA PRO A 483 -4.65 -21.51 -5.54
C PRO A 483 -4.33 -20.01 -5.44
N LEU A 484 -5.14 -19.21 -4.76
CA LEU A 484 -4.83 -17.80 -4.52
C LEU A 484 -3.61 -17.62 -3.61
N LEU A 485 -3.27 -18.61 -2.78
CA LEU A 485 -2.05 -18.63 -1.97
C LEU A 485 -0.78 -18.80 -2.80
N THR A 486 -0.90 -19.06 -4.10
CA THR A 486 0.25 -19.15 -5.03
C THR A 486 0.61 -17.80 -5.65
N PHE A 487 -0.20 -16.77 -5.42
CA PHE A 487 0.13 -15.40 -5.79
C PHE A 487 1.41 -14.95 -5.06
N SER A 488 2.19 -14.10 -5.72
CA SER A 488 3.45 -13.58 -5.17
C SER A 488 3.63 -12.14 -5.62
N GLY A 489 4.47 -11.37 -4.92
CA GLY A 489 4.56 -9.94 -5.18
C GLY A 489 3.32 -9.19 -4.68
N VAL A 490 2.94 -8.15 -5.41
CA VAL A 490 1.90 -7.19 -5.01
C VAL A 490 0.54 -7.87 -4.85
N GLU A 491 0.14 -8.69 -5.82
CA GLU A 491 -1.12 -9.44 -5.77
C GLU A 491 -1.14 -10.45 -4.62
N GLY A 492 -0.01 -11.07 -4.28
CA GLY A 492 0.09 -12.01 -3.16
C GLY A 492 -0.18 -11.31 -1.84
N LYS A 493 0.53 -10.20 -1.58
CA LYS A 493 0.37 -9.39 -0.37
C LYS A 493 -1.04 -8.83 -0.19
N MET A 494 -1.75 -8.61 -1.30
CA MET A 494 -3.13 -8.12 -1.27
C MET A 494 -4.18 -9.22 -1.05
N PHE A 495 -4.06 -10.36 -1.73
CA PHE A 495 -5.13 -11.38 -1.78
C PHE A 495 -4.85 -12.64 -0.96
N GLU A 496 -3.60 -12.94 -0.59
CA GLU A 496 -3.26 -14.07 0.30
C GLU A 496 -3.90 -13.91 1.69
N PRO A 497 -3.83 -12.74 2.37
CA PRO A 497 -4.50 -12.54 3.65
C PRO A 497 -6.01 -12.76 3.59
N MET A 498 -6.62 -12.36 2.47
CA MET A 498 -8.05 -12.53 2.20
C MET A 498 -8.41 -14.01 2.05
N ALA A 499 -7.66 -14.75 1.22
CA ALA A 499 -7.89 -16.18 1.01
C ALA A 499 -7.74 -16.97 2.32
N LEU A 500 -6.69 -16.69 3.10
CA LEU A 500 -6.48 -17.32 4.41
C LEU A 500 -7.62 -17.02 5.39
N THR A 501 -8.09 -15.77 5.44
CA THR A 501 -9.18 -15.38 6.33
C THR A 501 -10.48 -16.10 5.99
N VAL A 502 -10.83 -16.19 4.70
CA VAL A 502 -12.01 -16.93 4.24
C VAL A 502 -11.86 -18.43 4.49
N ILE A 503 -10.68 -19.02 4.24
CA ILE A 503 -10.43 -20.44 4.54
C ILE A 503 -10.60 -20.71 6.04
N LEU A 504 -10.02 -19.87 6.90
CA LEU A 504 -10.17 -19.99 8.37
C LEU A 504 -11.64 -19.87 8.80
N ALA A 505 -12.40 -18.95 8.19
CA ALA A 505 -13.82 -18.79 8.45
C ALA A 505 -14.64 -20.00 8.03
N LEU A 506 -14.40 -20.54 6.84
CA LEU A 506 -15.09 -21.72 6.32
C LEU A 506 -14.73 -22.99 7.09
N VAL A 507 -13.47 -23.15 7.51
CA VAL A 507 -13.04 -24.26 8.38
C VAL A 507 -13.71 -24.15 9.75
N SER A 508 -13.73 -22.96 10.34
CA SER A 508 -14.41 -22.71 11.62
C SER A 508 -15.91 -23.00 11.52
N ALA A 509 -16.56 -22.51 10.48
CA ALA A 509 -17.97 -22.76 10.20
C ALA A 509 -18.27 -24.25 9.99
N PHE A 510 -17.39 -24.97 9.30
CA PHE A 510 -17.51 -26.41 9.07
C PHE A 510 -17.36 -27.23 10.35
N VAL A 511 -16.42 -26.86 11.22
CA VAL A 511 -16.29 -27.51 12.54
C VAL A 511 -17.56 -27.28 13.36
N LEU A 512 -18.10 -26.06 13.36
CA LEU A 512 -19.33 -25.73 14.09
C LEU A 512 -20.57 -26.40 13.50
N SER A 513 -20.66 -26.54 12.17
CA SER A 513 -21.80 -27.16 11.51
C SER A 513 -21.91 -28.67 11.80
N LEU A 514 -20.78 -29.36 12.00
CA LEU A 514 -20.76 -30.79 12.35
C LEU A 514 -20.84 -31.07 13.86
N THR A 515 -20.46 -30.11 14.70
CA THR A 515 -20.39 -30.31 16.16
C THR A 515 -21.47 -29.53 16.91
N PHE A 516 -21.38 -28.20 16.87
CA PHE A 516 -22.24 -27.28 17.62
C PHE A 516 -23.70 -27.32 17.15
N VAL A 517 -23.95 -27.28 15.84
CA VAL A 517 -25.32 -27.20 15.28
C VAL A 517 -26.16 -28.45 15.63
N PRO A 518 -25.71 -29.70 15.38
CA PRO A 518 -26.49 -30.89 15.74
C PRO A 518 -26.69 -31.01 17.25
N ALA A 519 -25.68 -30.65 18.05
CA ALA A 519 -25.77 -30.65 19.50
C ALA A 519 -26.83 -29.67 20.02
N LEU A 520 -26.87 -28.43 19.50
CA LEU A 520 -27.86 -27.43 19.91
C LEU A 520 -29.27 -27.76 19.42
N ILE A 521 -29.42 -28.29 18.19
CA ILE A 521 -30.72 -28.74 17.68
C ILE A 521 -31.30 -29.82 18.58
N ALA A 522 -30.48 -30.79 19.00
CA ALA A 522 -30.88 -31.85 19.91
C ALA A 522 -31.38 -31.34 21.27
N ILE A 523 -30.78 -30.26 21.80
CA ILE A 523 -31.16 -29.65 23.09
C ILE A 523 -32.38 -28.75 22.95
N ALA A 524 -32.35 -27.81 21.99
CA ALA A 524 -33.25 -26.66 21.96
C ALA A 524 -34.54 -26.89 21.16
N VAL A 525 -34.57 -27.82 20.20
CA VAL A 525 -35.77 -28.10 19.40
C VAL A 525 -36.63 -29.15 20.13
N THR A 526 -37.48 -28.70 21.05
CA THR A 526 -38.30 -29.56 21.94
C THR A 526 -39.81 -29.58 21.63
N GLY A 527 -40.30 -28.70 20.76
CA GLY A 527 -41.74 -28.54 20.45
C GLY A 527 -42.26 -29.38 19.27
N ARG A 528 -43.54 -29.16 18.92
CA ARG A 528 -44.12 -29.64 17.64
C ARG A 528 -43.42 -28.94 16.48
N VAL A 529 -42.86 -29.72 15.57
CA VAL A 529 -42.23 -29.24 14.33
C VAL A 529 -43.22 -29.50 13.21
N THR A 530 -43.90 -28.45 12.75
CA THR A 530 -44.83 -28.54 11.62
C THR A 530 -44.14 -28.14 10.33
N GLU A 531 -44.23 -28.99 9.31
CA GLU A 531 -43.80 -28.66 7.96
C GLU A 531 -44.86 -27.75 7.31
N SER A 532 -44.77 -26.45 7.53
CA SER A 532 -45.55 -25.47 6.76
C SER A 532 -44.63 -24.72 5.82
N ASP A 533 -44.73 -24.98 4.52
CA ASP A 533 -44.12 -24.13 3.50
C ASP A 533 -44.56 -22.68 3.75
N SER A 534 -43.61 -21.75 3.82
CA SER A 534 -43.93 -20.32 3.87
C SER A 534 -44.77 -19.95 2.64
N ARG A 535 -45.65 -18.96 2.75
CA ARG A 535 -46.51 -18.52 1.63
C ARG A 535 -45.70 -18.22 0.36
N LEU A 536 -44.49 -17.70 0.55
CA LEU A 536 -43.54 -17.37 -0.52
C LEU A 536 -42.97 -18.63 -1.21
N VAL A 537 -42.56 -19.64 -0.44
CA VAL A 537 -42.06 -20.92 -0.98
C VAL A 537 -43.16 -21.68 -1.73
N ARG A 538 -44.40 -21.66 -1.23
CA ARG A 538 -45.53 -22.32 -1.91
C ARG A 538 -45.82 -21.70 -3.28
N SER A 539 -45.77 -20.37 -3.39
CA SER A 539 -45.92 -19.65 -4.66
C SER A 539 -44.78 -19.94 -5.64
N LEU A 540 -43.54 -20.01 -5.14
CA LEU A 540 -42.37 -20.39 -5.94
C LEU A 540 -42.50 -21.81 -6.48
N LYS A 541 -42.86 -22.79 -5.65
CA LYS A 541 -43.09 -24.19 -6.08
C LYS A 541 -44.20 -24.29 -7.13
N ALA A 542 -45.31 -23.57 -6.94
CA ALA A 542 -46.44 -23.56 -7.87
C ALA A 542 -46.05 -22.99 -9.27
N SER A 543 -45.17 -21.99 -9.30
CA SER A 543 -44.68 -21.38 -10.54
C SER A 543 -43.58 -22.21 -11.21
N TYR A 544 -42.70 -22.83 -10.41
CA TYR A 544 -41.57 -23.63 -10.87
C TYR A 544 -41.98 -25.00 -11.42
N ALA A 545 -42.91 -25.69 -10.77
CA ALA A 545 -43.36 -27.03 -11.16
C ALA A 545 -43.76 -27.19 -12.65
N PRO A 546 -44.60 -26.31 -13.24
CA PRO A 546 -45.00 -26.45 -14.65
C PRO A 546 -43.84 -26.18 -15.62
N LEU A 547 -42.95 -25.23 -15.29
CA LEU A 547 -41.78 -24.90 -16.10
C LEU A 547 -40.75 -26.03 -16.06
N LEU A 548 -40.53 -26.62 -14.88
CA LEU A 548 -39.65 -27.77 -14.71
C LEU A 548 -40.15 -28.99 -15.51
N LYS A 549 -41.46 -29.29 -15.48
CA LYS A 549 -42.03 -30.38 -16.31
C LYS A 549 -41.75 -30.17 -17.79
N ARG A 550 -41.84 -28.93 -18.29
CA ARG A 550 -41.50 -28.61 -19.69
C ARG A 550 -40.01 -28.80 -19.97
N ALA A 551 -39.13 -28.35 -19.06
CA ALA A 551 -37.69 -28.50 -19.19
C ALA A 551 -37.23 -29.97 -19.18
N ILE A 552 -37.85 -30.82 -18.37
CA ILE A 552 -37.55 -32.27 -18.34
C ILE A 552 -38.07 -32.95 -19.61
N LYS A 553 -39.29 -32.63 -20.07
CA LYS A 553 -39.89 -33.26 -21.26
C LYS A 553 -39.21 -32.85 -22.57
N ARG A 554 -38.70 -31.62 -22.66
CA ARG A 554 -37.95 -31.09 -23.80
C ARG A 554 -36.67 -30.41 -23.27
N PRO A 555 -35.56 -31.15 -23.12
CA PRO A 555 -34.34 -30.59 -22.53
C PRO A 555 -33.58 -29.62 -23.45
N ALA A 556 -33.69 -29.77 -24.77
CA ALA A 556 -32.90 -28.98 -25.73
C ALA A 556 -33.10 -27.44 -25.63
N PRO A 557 -34.32 -26.88 -25.49
CA PRO A 557 -34.51 -25.43 -25.33
C PRO A 557 -33.88 -24.85 -24.06
N ALA A 558 -33.92 -25.58 -22.94
CA ALA A 558 -33.34 -25.12 -21.67
C ALA A 558 -31.82 -25.04 -21.77
N VAL A 559 -31.18 -26.07 -22.34
CA VAL A 559 -29.74 -26.12 -22.58
C VAL A 559 -29.30 -25.07 -23.61
N ALA A 560 -30.05 -24.91 -24.71
CA ALA A 560 -29.78 -23.90 -25.73
C ALA A 560 -29.85 -22.47 -25.17
N THR A 561 -30.84 -22.19 -24.31
CA THR A 561 -30.96 -20.89 -23.63
C THR A 561 -29.74 -20.60 -22.76
N GLY A 562 -29.31 -21.58 -21.96
CA GLY A 562 -28.08 -21.45 -21.15
C GLY A 562 -26.84 -21.20 -22.00
N LEU A 563 -26.71 -21.91 -23.13
CA LEU A 563 -25.57 -21.74 -24.05
C LEU A 563 -25.58 -20.36 -24.73
N VAL A 564 -26.73 -19.88 -25.20
CA VAL A 564 -26.86 -18.55 -25.84
C VAL A 564 -26.51 -17.45 -24.85
N LEU A 565 -27.00 -17.52 -23.61
CA LEU A 565 -26.64 -16.57 -22.56
C LEU A 565 -25.14 -16.59 -22.25
N PHE A 566 -24.52 -17.77 -22.24
CA PHE A 566 -23.08 -17.91 -22.03
C PHE A 566 -22.25 -17.31 -23.18
N VAL A 567 -22.61 -17.58 -24.43
CA VAL A 567 -21.94 -16.96 -25.59
C VAL A 567 -22.15 -15.45 -25.59
N GLY A 568 -23.35 -14.97 -25.26
CA GLY A 568 -23.64 -13.55 -25.10
C GLY A 568 -22.78 -12.89 -24.01
N ALA A 569 -22.60 -13.56 -22.87
CA ALA A 569 -21.72 -13.09 -21.81
C ALA A 569 -20.25 -13.06 -22.24
N LEU A 570 -19.76 -14.04 -22.99
CA LEU A 570 -18.39 -14.02 -23.55
C LEU A 570 -18.17 -12.82 -24.50
N LEU A 571 -19.17 -12.48 -25.31
CA LEU A 571 -19.12 -11.30 -26.18
C LEU A 571 -19.17 -9.98 -25.40
N LEU A 572 -19.87 -9.94 -24.27
CA LEU A 572 -19.85 -8.77 -23.37
C LEU A 572 -18.50 -8.67 -22.63
N PHE A 573 -17.94 -9.80 -22.22
CA PHE A 573 -16.66 -9.86 -21.51
C PHE A 573 -15.52 -9.28 -22.35
N SER A 574 -15.50 -9.53 -23.67
CA SER A 574 -14.48 -8.97 -24.56
C SER A 574 -14.54 -7.45 -24.70
N ARG A 575 -15.61 -6.80 -24.22
CA ARG A 575 -15.79 -5.34 -24.22
C ARG A 575 -15.55 -4.70 -22.85
N LEU A 576 -15.34 -5.48 -21.79
CA LEU A 576 -15.02 -4.93 -20.47
C LEU A 576 -13.57 -4.44 -20.43
N GLY A 577 -13.36 -3.25 -19.86
CA GLY A 577 -12.02 -2.72 -19.58
C GLY A 577 -11.28 -3.58 -18.56
N GLN A 578 -9.95 -3.50 -18.53
CA GLN A 578 -9.11 -4.27 -17.61
C GLN A 578 -8.19 -3.37 -16.79
N GLU A 579 -8.23 -3.55 -15.47
CA GLU A 579 -7.38 -2.83 -14.51
C GLU A 579 -6.77 -3.81 -13.50
N PHE A 580 -5.70 -3.41 -12.81
CA PHE A 580 -5.09 -4.26 -11.79
C PHE A 580 -5.99 -4.35 -10.56
N ILE A 581 -6.20 -3.21 -9.89
CA ILE A 581 -7.01 -3.07 -8.69
C ILE A 581 -7.71 -1.70 -8.76
N PRO A 582 -8.98 -1.60 -8.34
CA PRO A 582 -9.67 -0.31 -8.24
C PRO A 582 -8.92 0.68 -7.36
N THR A 583 -8.95 1.96 -7.72
CA THR A 583 -8.33 3.01 -6.92
C THR A 583 -9.13 3.26 -5.63
N LEU A 584 -8.43 3.23 -4.49
CA LEU A 584 -9.00 3.56 -3.19
C LEU A 584 -9.23 5.08 -3.11
N ASP A 585 -10.41 5.53 -2.70
CA ASP A 585 -10.64 6.96 -2.43
C ASP A 585 -10.18 7.34 -1.01
N GLU A 586 -9.03 8.01 -0.93
CA GLU A 586 -8.42 8.49 0.31
C GLU A 586 -9.06 9.77 0.86
N LYS A 587 -10.07 10.32 0.16
CA LYS A 587 -10.73 11.62 0.39
C LYS A 587 -9.81 12.84 0.19
N ASN A 588 -8.59 12.80 0.68
CA ASN A 588 -7.60 13.85 0.44
C ASN A 588 -7.03 13.80 -0.98
N ILE A 589 -6.41 14.90 -1.41
CA ILE A 589 -5.79 15.04 -2.73
C ILE A 589 -4.31 15.32 -2.52
N ALA A 590 -3.47 14.68 -3.33
CA ALA A 590 -2.05 15.02 -3.46
C ALA A 590 -1.82 15.64 -4.84
N MET A 591 -0.98 16.66 -4.91
CA MET A 591 -0.66 17.38 -6.14
C MET A 591 0.85 17.62 -6.22
N HIS A 592 1.47 17.22 -7.32
CA HIS A 592 2.83 17.59 -7.66
C HIS A 592 2.85 18.88 -8.43
N ALA A 593 3.68 19.82 -8.01
CA ALA A 593 4.06 20.97 -8.82
C ALA A 593 5.49 20.78 -9.34
N LEU A 594 5.63 20.61 -10.64
CA LEU A 594 6.89 20.39 -11.37
C LEU A 594 7.29 21.68 -12.11
N ARG A 595 8.48 22.20 -11.83
CA ARG A 595 9.04 23.40 -12.46
C ARG A 595 10.22 23.05 -13.36
N ILE A 596 10.78 24.00 -14.10
CA ILE A 596 11.99 23.73 -14.90
C ILE A 596 13.17 23.34 -14.00
N PRO A 597 14.06 22.42 -14.43
CA PRO A 597 15.15 21.89 -13.58
C PRO A 597 16.08 22.94 -12.95
N SER A 598 16.30 24.07 -13.63
CA SER A 598 17.14 25.17 -13.16
C SER A 598 16.49 26.07 -12.10
N THR A 599 15.23 25.80 -11.72
CA THR A 599 14.54 26.60 -10.69
C THR A 599 15.20 26.36 -9.33
N SER A 600 15.64 27.44 -8.68
CA SER A 600 16.24 27.36 -7.34
C SER A 600 15.19 26.98 -6.30
N LEU A 601 15.62 26.38 -5.17
CA LEU A 601 14.72 26.02 -4.08
C LEU A 601 13.93 27.23 -3.56
N THR A 602 14.59 28.38 -3.42
CA THR A 602 13.96 29.64 -2.95
C THR A 602 12.87 30.12 -3.92
N GLN A 603 13.12 30.03 -5.22
CA GLN A 603 12.13 30.40 -6.23
C GLN A 603 10.96 29.39 -6.25
N SER A 604 11.26 28.09 -6.20
CA SER A 604 10.25 27.04 -6.10
C SER A 604 9.35 27.24 -4.88
N GLN A 605 9.95 27.59 -3.74
CA GLN A 605 9.23 27.86 -2.51
C GLN A 605 8.31 29.07 -2.66
N THR A 606 8.79 30.17 -3.23
CA THR A 606 7.98 31.38 -3.48
C THR A 606 6.79 31.06 -4.37
N MET A 607 7.01 30.37 -5.49
CA MET A 607 5.94 29.91 -6.39
C MET A 607 4.97 28.95 -5.67
N GLN A 608 5.46 28.11 -4.76
CA GLN A 608 4.64 27.19 -3.99
C GLN A 608 3.71 27.92 -3.01
N LEU A 609 4.17 29.01 -2.38
CA LEU A 609 3.33 29.81 -1.50
C LEU A 609 2.11 30.39 -2.24
N ASP A 610 2.27 30.81 -3.50
CA ASP A 610 1.17 31.33 -4.31
C ASP A 610 0.18 30.23 -4.71
N VAL A 611 0.68 29.04 -5.02
CA VAL A 611 -0.15 27.84 -5.25
C VAL A 611 -0.96 27.49 -4.00
N GLU A 612 -0.34 27.47 -2.82
CA GLU A 612 -1.04 27.18 -1.56
C GLU A 612 -2.11 28.24 -1.24
N LYS A 613 -1.84 29.52 -1.49
CA LYS A 613 -2.82 30.60 -1.30
C LYS A 613 -4.04 30.45 -2.23
N ALA A 614 -3.82 30.06 -3.49
CA ALA A 614 -4.89 29.80 -4.44
C ALA A 614 -5.78 28.63 -3.99
N ILE A 615 -5.18 27.53 -3.50
CA ILE A 615 -5.92 26.33 -3.07
C ILE A 615 -6.60 26.55 -1.71
N SER A 616 -5.95 27.21 -0.77
CA SER A 616 -6.52 27.49 0.57
C SER A 616 -7.71 28.45 0.53
N ALA A 617 -7.92 29.18 -0.57
CA ALA A 617 -9.10 30.01 -0.78
C ALA A 617 -10.40 29.20 -0.96
N PHE A 618 -10.31 27.90 -1.29
CA PHE A 618 -11.49 27.05 -1.46
C PHE A 618 -12.11 26.67 -0.11
N PRO A 619 -13.43 26.90 0.11
CA PRO A 619 -14.06 26.64 1.40
C PRO A 619 -14.11 25.15 1.78
N GLN A 620 -14.00 24.24 0.80
CA GLN A 620 -13.94 22.79 0.99
C GLN A 620 -12.59 22.32 1.55
N VAL A 621 -11.53 23.11 1.37
CA VAL A 621 -10.18 22.79 1.85
C VAL A 621 -10.06 23.16 3.34
N SER A 622 -9.49 22.25 4.13
CA SER A 622 -9.20 22.47 5.55
C SER A 622 -7.88 23.23 5.71
N TYR A 623 -6.82 22.68 5.13
CA TYR A 623 -5.50 23.29 5.04
C TYR A 623 -4.70 22.62 3.92
N VAL A 624 -3.64 23.28 3.47
CA VAL A 624 -2.71 22.78 2.46
C VAL A 624 -1.30 22.86 3.02
N PHE A 625 -0.52 21.79 2.86
CA PHE A 625 0.90 21.82 3.18
C PHE A 625 1.72 21.20 2.07
N SER A 626 2.93 21.69 1.88
CA SER A 626 3.82 21.23 0.82
C SER A 626 5.23 20.94 1.31
N LYS A 627 5.84 19.95 0.66
CA LYS A 627 7.25 19.58 0.78
C LYS A 627 7.92 19.86 -0.55
N THR A 628 8.90 20.75 -0.57
CA THR A 628 9.65 21.11 -1.79
C THR A 628 11.08 20.61 -1.66
N GLY A 629 11.60 19.87 -2.65
CA GLY A 629 12.95 19.31 -2.57
C GLY A 629 13.11 18.13 -1.60
N THR A 630 14.36 17.81 -1.26
CA THR A 630 14.72 16.58 -0.53
C THR A 630 14.73 16.80 0.98
N ALA A 631 14.13 15.86 1.74
CA ALA A 631 14.20 15.82 3.20
C ALA A 631 15.55 15.26 3.70
N GLU A 632 15.87 15.46 4.99
CA GLU A 632 17.20 15.12 5.55
C GLU A 632 17.54 13.63 5.45
N VAL A 633 16.59 12.74 5.75
CA VAL A 633 16.81 11.29 5.66
C VAL A 633 16.90 10.84 4.20
N ALA A 634 16.39 11.66 3.27
CA ALA A 634 16.29 11.39 1.84
C ALA A 634 15.66 10.02 1.54
N SER A 635 14.60 9.66 2.27
CA SER A 635 13.76 8.50 1.95
C SER A 635 13.11 8.64 0.57
N ASP A 636 12.79 9.88 0.22
CA ASP A 636 12.35 10.34 -1.08
C ASP A 636 13.20 11.55 -1.51
N PRO A 637 14.23 11.35 -2.35
CA PRO A 637 15.06 12.45 -2.82
C PRO A 637 14.34 13.17 -3.95
N MET A 638 13.53 14.17 -3.63
CA MET A 638 12.91 15.05 -4.61
C MET A 638 13.81 16.21 -5.02
N PRO A 639 13.84 16.62 -6.30
CA PRO A 639 14.71 17.70 -6.72
C PRO A 639 14.15 19.06 -6.28
N PRO A 640 14.98 20.11 -6.17
CA PRO A 640 14.56 21.44 -5.69
C PRO A 640 13.46 22.13 -6.51
N ASN A 641 13.28 21.71 -7.77
CA ASN A 641 12.26 22.24 -8.68
C ASN A 641 10.88 21.57 -8.52
N THR A 642 10.74 20.58 -7.62
CA THR A 642 9.50 19.83 -7.42
C THR A 642 8.95 20.01 -6.02
N SER A 643 7.63 20.16 -5.92
CA SER A 643 6.89 20.21 -4.65
C SER A 643 5.78 19.16 -4.59
N ASP A 644 5.76 18.36 -3.52
CA ASP A 644 4.65 17.50 -3.13
C ASP A 644 3.68 18.34 -2.29
N THR A 645 2.47 18.57 -2.77
CA THR A 645 1.43 19.34 -2.09
C THR A 645 0.34 18.41 -1.61
N PHE A 646 0.01 18.48 -0.33
CA PHE A 646 -1.07 17.70 0.29
C PHE A 646 -2.23 18.64 0.60
N ILE A 647 -3.36 18.39 -0.06
CA ILE A 647 -4.59 19.17 0.07
C ILE A 647 -5.52 18.36 0.97
N ILE A 648 -5.66 18.80 2.22
CA ILE A 648 -6.51 18.13 3.19
C ILE A 648 -7.90 18.74 3.13
N LEU A 649 -8.88 17.93 2.77
CA LEU A 649 -10.27 18.37 2.60
C LEU A 649 -11.02 18.29 3.93
N LYS A 650 -12.00 19.19 4.10
CA LYS A 650 -13.00 19.04 5.17
C LYS A 650 -13.88 17.83 4.88
N PRO A 651 -14.47 17.21 5.91
CA PRO A 651 -15.54 16.24 5.73
C PRO A 651 -16.62 16.76 4.75
N GLN A 652 -17.11 15.90 3.85
CA GLN A 652 -17.99 16.29 2.73
C GLN A 652 -19.33 16.89 3.20
N ASP A 653 -19.79 16.51 4.38
CA ASP A 653 -20.95 17.07 5.08
C ASP A 653 -20.77 18.54 5.49
N GLN A 654 -19.53 19.02 5.58
CA GLN A 654 -19.18 20.41 5.90
C GLN A 654 -18.92 21.25 4.66
N TRP A 655 -19.09 20.70 3.46
CA TRP A 655 -18.92 21.45 2.22
C TRP A 655 -20.10 22.41 2.00
N PRO A 656 -19.88 23.59 1.40
CA PRO A 656 -20.98 24.49 1.06
C PRO A 656 -22.06 23.84 0.19
N ASP A 657 -21.66 22.94 -0.71
CA ASP A 657 -22.54 22.02 -1.42
C ASP A 657 -22.12 20.56 -1.15
N PRO A 658 -22.83 19.83 -0.29
CA PRO A 658 -22.54 18.43 0.01
C PRO A 658 -22.71 17.48 -1.20
N LYS A 659 -23.42 17.90 -2.26
CA LYS A 659 -23.63 17.09 -3.48
C LYS A 659 -22.50 17.22 -4.48
N LEU A 660 -21.61 18.21 -4.33
CA LEU A 660 -20.45 18.36 -5.19
C LEU A 660 -19.57 17.10 -5.08
N THR A 661 -19.19 16.53 -6.22
CA THR A 661 -18.32 15.36 -6.25
C THR A 661 -16.86 15.79 -6.10
N LYS A 662 -16.03 14.92 -5.51
CA LYS A 662 -14.58 15.13 -5.43
C LYS A 662 -13.97 15.38 -6.81
N ALA A 663 -14.44 14.68 -7.85
CA ALA A 663 -13.96 14.86 -9.22
C ALA A 663 -14.25 16.27 -9.76
N ALA A 664 -15.44 16.81 -9.51
CA ALA A 664 -15.78 18.18 -9.91
C ALA A 664 -14.98 19.23 -9.12
N LEU A 665 -14.75 19.01 -7.82
CA LEU A 665 -13.88 19.87 -7.01
C LEU A 665 -12.42 19.84 -7.53
N LEU A 666 -11.93 18.65 -7.92
CA LEU A 666 -10.59 18.50 -8.48
C LEU A 666 -10.44 19.29 -9.78
N GLU A 667 -11.44 19.25 -10.67
CA GLU A 667 -11.45 20.02 -11.91
C GLU A 667 -11.42 21.54 -11.62
N GLN A 668 -12.18 22.02 -10.63
CA GLN A 668 -12.14 23.43 -10.21
C GLN A 668 -10.78 23.84 -9.64
N ILE A 669 -10.15 22.98 -8.83
CA ILE A 669 -8.81 23.23 -8.29
C ILE A 669 -7.79 23.23 -9.44
N GLU A 670 -7.89 22.29 -10.37
CA GLU A 670 -7.01 22.17 -11.53
C GLU A 670 -7.05 23.43 -12.41
N ASP A 671 -8.24 23.97 -12.68
CA ASP A 671 -8.40 25.21 -13.43
C ASP A 671 -7.83 26.42 -12.68
N ALA A 672 -8.03 26.51 -11.37
CA ALA A 672 -7.49 27.61 -10.56
C ALA A 672 -5.96 27.61 -10.52
N VAL A 673 -5.31 26.45 -10.40
CA VAL A 673 -3.84 26.38 -10.38
C VAL A 673 -3.23 26.53 -11.78
N ARG A 674 -3.95 26.17 -12.86
CA ARG A 674 -3.49 26.36 -14.24
C ARG A 674 -3.27 27.84 -14.62
N GLU A 675 -3.94 28.77 -13.94
CA GLU A 675 -3.72 30.21 -14.13
C GLU A 675 -2.33 30.66 -13.63
N LEU A 676 -1.68 29.89 -12.75
CA LEU A 676 -0.37 30.21 -12.21
C LEU A 676 0.75 29.77 -13.17
N PRO A 677 1.49 30.71 -13.78
CA PRO A 677 2.49 30.37 -14.78
C PRO A 677 3.71 29.65 -14.17
N GLY A 678 4.36 28.82 -14.98
CA GLY A 678 5.65 28.21 -14.63
C GLY A 678 5.58 26.88 -13.85
N ASN A 679 4.38 26.34 -13.63
CA ASN A 679 4.19 25.04 -12.98
C ASN A 679 3.51 24.05 -13.93
N ASN A 680 3.95 22.80 -13.89
CA ASN A 680 3.20 21.66 -14.43
C ASN A 680 2.64 20.86 -13.25
N TYR A 681 1.33 20.63 -13.25
CA TYR A 681 0.66 19.91 -12.17
C TYR A 681 0.42 18.45 -12.53
N GLU A 682 0.52 17.57 -11.53
CA GLU A 682 0.08 16.18 -11.59
C GLU A 682 -0.73 15.89 -10.33
N PHE A 683 -1.94 15.36 -10.50
CA PHE A 683 -2.88 15.10 -9.39
C PHE A 683 -2.98 13.61 -9.10
N THR A 684 -2.98 13.27 -7.82
CA THR A 684 -3.04 11.89 -7.32
C THR A 684 -3.58 11.89 -5.88
N GLN A 685 -3.33 10.82 -5.13
CA GLN A 685 -3.70 10.67 -3.73
C GLN A 685 -2.46 10.27 -2.91
N PRO A 686 -2.38 10.65 -1.61
CA PRO A 686 -1.17 10.45 -0.81
C PRO A 686 -0.61 9.02 -0.79
N ILE A 687 -1.45 8.00 -0.59
CA ILE A 687 -1.02 6.59 -0.59
C ILE A 687 -0.80 6.10 -2.01
N GLN A 688 -1.71 6.39 -2.93
CA GLN A 688 -1.59 5.97 -4.33
C GLN A 688 -0.28 6.43 -4.94
N MET A 689 0.11 7.67 -4.66
CA MET A 689 1.40 8.26 -5.04
C MET A 689 2.58 7.41 -4.55
N ARG A 690 2.62 7.13 -3.24
CA ARG A 690 3.67 6.32 -2.62
C ARG A 690 3.66 4.89 -3.12
N PHE A 691 2.49 4.32 -3.36
CA PHE A 691 2.32 2.98 -3.92
C PHE A 691 2.94 2.87 -5.32
N ASN A 692 2.58 3.78 -6.22
CA ASN A 692 3.11 3.80 -7.59
C ASN A 692 4.64 3.95 -7.58
N GLU A 693 5.15 4.92 -6.81
CA GLU A 693 6.58 5.21 -6.70
C GLU A 693 7.41 4.01 -6.23
N LEU A 694 6.96 3.34 -5.17
CA LEU A 694 7.73 2.24 -4.57
C LEU A 694 7.70 0.98 -5.43
N LEU A 695 6.54 0.65 -5.99
CA LEU A 695 6.41 -0.57 -6.78
C LEU A 695 7.11 -0.44 -8.13
N ALA A 696 6.74 0.58 -8.90
CA ALA A 696 7.16 0.68 -10.29
C ALA A 696 8.38 1.61 -10.48
N GLY A 697 8.77 2.37 -9.46
CA GLY A 697 9.86 3.35 -9.55
C GLY A 697 9.47 4.60 -10.32
N VAL A 698 8.17 4.81 -10.49
CA VAL A 698 7.53 5.88 -11.28
C VAL A 698 6.24 6.27 -10.57
N ARG A 699 5.89 7.57 -10.57
CA ARG A 699 4.71 8.07 -9.83
C ARG A 699 3.39 7.93 -10.62
N GLY A 700 3.47 7.98 -11.96
CA GLY A 700 2.30 7.83 -12.83
C GLY A 700 1.82 6.38 -13.00
N ASP A 701 0.57 6.21 -13.40
CA ASP A 701 -0.06 4.89 -13.59
C ASP A 701 0.62 4.07 -14.68
N LEU A 702 1.11 4.75 -15.73
CA LEU A 702 1.79 4.16 -16.88
C LEU A 702 3.19 4.73 -17.02
N ALA A 703 4.16 3.87 -17.34
CA ALA A 703 5.50 4.30 -17.71
C ALA A 703 6.03 3.54 -18.93
N VAL A 704 6.69 4.25 -19.83
CA VAL A 704 7.50 3.68 -20.91
C VAL A 704 8.95 4.03 -20.62
N LYS A 705 9.76 3.01 -20.29
CA LYS A 705 11.17 3.15 -19.96
C LYS A 705 12.00 2.90 -21.22
N VAL A 706 12.84 3.86 -21.60
CA VAL A 706 13.81 3.73 -22.70
C VAL A 706 15.19 3.55 -22.09
N PHE A 707 15.88 2.47 -22.42
CA PHE A 707 17.21 2.14 -21.93
C PHE A 707 18.27 2.37 -23.00
N GLY A 708 19.46 2.79 -22.57
CA GLY A 708 20.59 3.04 -23.45
C GLY A 708 21.79 3.63 -22.72
N ASP A 709 22.86 3.91 -23.46
CA ASP A 709 24.08 4.48 -22.89
C ASP A 709 24.16 6.02 -23.06
N GLU A 710 23.55 6.59 -24.12
CA GLU A 710 23.54 8.04 -24.40
C GLU A 710 22.14 8.65 -24.28
N PHE A 711 22.05 9.87 -23.75
CA PHE A 711 20.77 10.56 -23.52
C PHE A 711 20.09 11.08 -24.78
N GLU A 712 20.85 11.55 -25.77
CA GLU A 712 20.29 12.14 -27.00
C GLU A 712 19.36 11.18 -27.78
N PRO A 713 19.77 9.93 -28.09
CA PRO A 713 18.86 8.95 -28.70
C PRO A 713 17.66 8.59 -27.81
N MET A 714 17.86 8.51 -26.49
CA MET A 714 16.78 8.21 -25.54
C MET A 714 15.75 9.35 -25.50
N LEU A 715 16.19 10.61 -25.44
CA LEU A 715 15.34 11.79 -25.40
C LEU A 715 14.53 11.98 -26.69
N ARG A 716 15.15 11.75 -27.85
CA ARG A 716 14.43 11.75 -29.13
C ARG A 716 13.33 10.70 -29.17
N SER A 717 13.63 9.48 -28.75
CA SER A 717 12.66 8.38 -28.68
C SER A 717 11.55 8.68 -27.67
N ALA A 718 11.91 9.19 -26.49
CA ALA A 718 10.97 9.60 -25.44
C ALA A 718 10.05 10.74 -25.91
N GLY A 719 10.56 11.70 -26.68
CA GLY A 719 9.77 12.77 -27.30
C GLY A 719 8.71 12.24 -28.27
N GLN A 720 9.08 11.27 -29.11
CA GLN A 720 8.14 10.61 -30.02
C GLN A 720 7.07 9.82 -29.24
N ILE A 721 7.49 9.05 -28.24
CA ILE A 721 6.59 8.28 -27.35
C ILE A 721 5.60 9.22 -26.65
N ALA A 722 6.08 10.32 -26.07
CA ALA A 722 5.23 11.29 -25.38
C ALA A 722 4.22 11.94 -26.32
N ASN A 723 4.59 12.25 -27.56
CA ASN A 723 3.67 12.81 -28.55
C ASN A 723 2.59 11.81 -28.98
N ILE A 724 2.92 10.52 -29.03
CA ILE A 724 1.94 9.46 -29.29
C ILE A 724 0.99 9.33 -28.09
N LEU A 725 1.53 9.23 -26.88
CA LEU A 725 0.74 9.12 -25.65
C LEU A 725 -0.21 10.30 -25.46
N LYS A 726 0.21 11.54 -25.75
CA LYS A 726 -0.67 12.73 -25.70
C LYS A 726 -1.87 12.67 -26.65
N LYS A 727 -1.76 11.92 -27.76
CA LYS A 727 -2.85 11.72 -28.71
C LYS A 727 -3.74 10.52 -28.36
N THR A 728 -3.27 9.64 -27.48
CA THR A 728 -4.02 8.46 -27.06
C THR A 728 -5.13 8.85 -26.09
N LYS A 729 -6.37 8.56 -26.46
CA LYS A 729 -7.54 8.82 -25.60
C LYS A 729 -7.42 8.07 -24.27
N GLY A 730 -7.48 8.81 -23.16
CA GLY A 730 -7.41 8.30 -21.79
C GLY A 730 -6.03 8.48 -21.13
N ALA A 731 -4.98 8.81 -21.90
CA ALA A 731 -3.70 9.20 -21.33
C ALA A 731 -3.71 10.71 -21.02
N THR A 732 -3.58 11.03 -19.74
CA THR A 732 -3.53 12.39 -19.18
C THR A 732 -2.18 12.63 -18.53
N ASP A 733 -1.83 13.90 -18.30
CA ASP A 733 -0.60 14.27 -17.59
C ASP A 733 0.68 13.64 -18.17
N VAL A 734 0.76 13.51 -19.51
CA VAL A 734 1.90 12.85 -20.18
C VAL A 734 3.17 13.70 -20.04
N ARG A 735 4.21 13.13 -19.43
CA ARG A 735 5.50 13.81 -19.17
C ARG A 735 6.69 12.94 -19.50
N ILE A 736 7.80 13.60 -19.81
CA ILE A 736 9.11 12.97 -19.98
C ILE A 736 9.93 13.36 -18.75
N GLU A 737 10.63 12.39 -18.18
CA GLU A 737 11.61 12.62 -17.13
C GLU A 737 12.66 13.65 -17.59
N GLN A 738 12.82 14.72 -16.82
CA GLN A 738 13.76 15.80 -17.15
C GLN A 738 15.19 15.42 -16.75
N VAL A 739 15.90 14.80 -17.69
CA VAL A 739 17.30 14.39 -17.50
C VAL A 739 18.32 15.47 -17.86
N SER A 740 17.93 16.52 -18.60
CA SER A 740 18.74 17.70 -18.95
C SER A 740 18.05 19.01 -18.51
N GLY A 741 18.65 20.16 -18.77
CA GLY A 741 18.09 21.47 -18.42
C GLY A 741 18.65 22.10 -17.15
N LEU A 742 19.65 21.48 -16.51
CA LEU A 742 20.31 22.07 -15.34
C LEU A 742 21.38 23.05 -15.82
N SER A 743 21.30 24.31 -15.39
CA SER A 743 22.35 25.29 -15.66
C SER A 743 23.54 25.05 -14.72
N VAL A 744 24.74 24.88 -15.29
CA VAL A 744 25.99 24.60 -14.56
C VAL A 744 26.99 25.70 -14.83
N LEU A 745 27.65 26.20 -13.78
CA LEU A 745 28.79 27.09 -13.90
C LEU A 745 30.09 26.26 -13.96
N ASP A 746 30.63 26.09 -15.17
CA ASP A 746 31.90 25.42 -15.40
C ASP A 746 33.06 26.38 -15.14
N ILE A 747 33.86 26.10 -14.10
CA ILE A 747 35.11 26.81 -13.79
C ILE A 747 36.27 25.93 -14.25
N THR A 748 36.79 26.20 -15.45
CA THR A 748 37.91 25.43 -16.03
C THR A 748 39.24 26.07 -15.66
N VAL A 749 39.99 25.43 -14.76
CA VAL A 749 41.32 25.90 -14.34
C VAL A 749 42.35 25.65 -15.44
N ASP A 750 43.10 26.69 -15.81
CA ASP A 750 44.23 26.59 -16.72
C ASP A 750 45.43 25.96 -16.01
N LYS A 751 45.71 24.70 -16.34
CA LYS A 751 46.80 23.91 -15.75
C LYS A 751 48.19 24.48 -16.06
N MET A 752 48.36 25.13 -17.20
CA MET A 752 49.65 25.72 -17.58
C MET A 752 49.91 27.00 -16.79
N GLU A 753 48.88 27.84 -16.59
CA GLU A 753 49.01 29.11 -15.89
C GLU A 753 49.18 28.92 -14.37
N ILE A 754 48.46 27.97 -13.75
CA ILE A 754 48.70 27.64 -12.33
C ILE A 754 50.12 27.09 -12.12
N ALA A 755 50.62 26.26 -13.05
CA ALA A 755 51.96 25.68 -12.96
C ALA A 755 53.05 26.75 -13.10
N ARG A 756 52.87 27.72 -14.01
CA ARG A 756 53.77 28.88 -14.16
C ARG A 756 53.89 29.69 -12.87
N ARG A 757 52.84 29.71 -12.05
CA ARG A 757 52.75 30.46 -10.79
C ARG A 757 53.03 29.62 -9.54
N GLY A 758 53.46 28.36 -9.72
CA GLY A 758 53.75 27.44 -8.62
C GLY A 758 52.52 26.96 -7.84
N LEU A 759 51.31 27.20 -8.34
CA LEU A 759 50.06 26.82 -7.69
C LEU A 759 49.70 25.37 -8.01
N SER A 760 49.22 24.65 -7.00
CA SER A 760 48.59 23.34 -7.21
C SER A 760 47.13 23.52 -7.63
N LEU A 761 46.59 22.54 -8.37
CA LEU A 761 45.17 22.52 -8.71
C LEU A 761 44.29 22.53 -7.45
N ALA A 762 44.70 21.79 -6.41
CA ALA A 762 44.02 21.73 -5.12
C ALA A 762 43.93 23.12 -4.46
N ALA A 763 44.99 23.94 -4.50
CA ALA A 763 44.95 25.28 -3.91
C ALA A 763 43.90 26.19 -4.57
N VAL A 764 43.73 26.09 -5.90
CA VAL A 764 42.69 26.84 -6.63
C VAL A 764 41.30 26.29 -6.32
N GLN A 765 41.13 24.96 -6.30
CA GLN A 765 39.87 24.31 -5.99
C GLN A 765 39.42 24.56 -4.54
N ASP A 766 40.34 24.63 -3.58
CA ASP A 766 40.06 24.93 -2.18
C ASP A 766 39.50 26.34 -1.99
N VAL A 767 40.02 27.32 -2.76
CA VAL A 767 39.46 28.69 -2.76
C VAL A 767 38.04 28.67 -3.32
N ILE A 768 37.80 28.01 -4.45
CA ILE A 768 36.46 27.90 -5.06
C ILE A 768 35.49 27.21 -4.10
N GLY A 769 35.89 26.06 -3.53
CA GLY A 769 35.08 25.28 -2.62
C GLY A 769 34.74 26.03 -1.34
N THR A 770 35.72 26.68 -0.72
CA THR A 770 35.52 27.49 0.50
C THR A 770 34.66 28.73 0.22
N ALA A 771 34.87 29.39 -0.93
CA ALA A 771 34.13 30.58 -1.31
C ALA A 771 32.65 30.28 -1.59
N ILE A 772 32.36 29.27 -2.42
CA ILE A 772 31.01 28.99 -2.93
C ILE A 772 30.24 28.03 -2.02
N GLY A 773 30.81 26.83 -1.80
CA GLY A 773 30.20 25.75 -1.02
C GLY A 773 30.30 25.97 0.48
N GLY A 774 31.38 26.61 0.92
CA GLY A 774 31.72 26.78 2.32
C GLY A 774 32.58 25.63 2.83
N ARG A 775 33.46 25.93 3.79
CA ARG A 775 34.30 24.93 4.46
C ARG A 775 33.99 24.91 5.95
N ALA A 776 33.68 23.72 6.48
CA ALA A 776 33.54 23.52 7.92
C ALA A 776 34.91 23.70 8.60
N ALA A 777 34.97 24.55 9.63
CA ALA A 777 36.17 24.90 10.37
C ALA A 777 36.11 24.48 11.85
N GLY A 778 35.01 23.84 12.27
CA GLY A 778 34.79 23.35 13.63
C GLY A 778 33.30 23.28 13.96
N ALA A 779 32.97 23.07 15.25
CA ALA A 779 31.59 23.10 15.73
C ALA A 779 31.50 23.82 17.09
N VAL A 780 30.36 24.47 17.33
CA VAL A 780 29.95 25.07 18.59
C VAL A 780 28.98 24.12 19.30
N PHE A 781 29.14 23.97 20.61
CA PHE A 781 28.29 23.11 21.43
C PHE A 781 27.42 23.96 22.37
N GLU A 782 26.12 23.84 22.23
CA GLU A 782 25.12 24.49 23.09
C GLU A 782 24.43 23.40 23.93
N GLY A 783 25.02 23.08 25.09
CA GLY A 783 24.58 21.93 25.89
C GLY A 783 24.84 20.61 25.16
N ASP A 784 23.76 19.92 24.84
CA ASP A 784 23.71 18.68 24.05
C ASP A 784 23.61 18.91 22.52
N ARG A 785 23.41 20.16 22.08
CA ARG A 785 23.29 20.54 20.67
C ARG A 785 24.66 20.86 20.08
N SER A 786 24.87 20.50 18.81
CA SER A 786 26.09 20.80 18.06
C SER A 786 25.76 21.50 16.75
N PHE A 787 26.47 22.60 16.45
CA PHE A 787 26.27 23.41 15.25
C PHE A 787 27.61 23.70 14.57
N ASP A 788 27.67 23.58 13.25
CA ASP A 788 28.92 23.76 12.52
C ASP A 788 29.32 25.24 12.41
N ILE A 789 30.63 25.49 12.47
CA ILE A 789 31.25 26.76 12.09
C ILE A 789 31.69 26.63 10.64
N VAL A 790 31.13 27.46 9.75
CA VAL A 790 31.39 27.39 8.31
C VAL A 790 31.97 28.70 7.83
N VAL A 791 33.12 28.64 7.15
CA VAL A 791 33.70 29.78 6.45
C VAL A 791 33.17 29.77 5.02
N ARG A 792 32.43 30.79 4.63
CA ARG A 792 31.80 30.90 3.29
C ARG A 792 31.57 32.36 2.92
N LEU A 793 31.62 32.69 1.63
CA LEU A 793 31.30 34.06 1.20
C LEU A 793 29.83 34.43 1.42
N PRO A 794 29.54 35.73 1.62
CA PRO A 794 28.20 36.29 1.52
C PRO A 794 27.48 35.89 0.22
N GLU A 795 26.15 35.77 0.27
CA GLU A 795 25.33 35.28 -0.85
C GLU A 795 25.29 36.24 -2.05
N ASP A 796 25.29 37.54 -1.77
CA ASP A 796 25.39 38.64 -2.75
C ASP A 796 26.69 38.57 -3.58
N ILE A 797 27.81 38.23 -2.94
CA ILE A 797 29.10 38.08 -3.63
C ILE A 797 29.15 36.77 -4.43
N ARG A 798 28.52 35.68 -3.93
CA ARG A 798 28.51 34.38 -4.62
C ARG A 798 27.69 34.38 -5.91
N GLY A 799 26.66 35.22 -5.99
CA GLY A 799 25.83 35.38 -7.19
C GLY A 799 26.47 36.21 -8.29
N ASP A 800 27.50 36.99 -7.97
CA ASP A 800 28.18 37.87 -8.92
C ASP A 800 29.41 37.18 -9.53
N LEU A 801 29.31 36.86 -10.83
CA LEU A 801 30.37 36.19 -11.57
C LEU A 801 31.65 37.02 -11.66
N ASP A 802 31.54 38.35 -11.74
CA ASP A 802 32.72 39.22 -11.82
C ASP A 802 33.41 39.35 -10.46
N ALA A 803 32.64 39.33 -9.38
CA ALA A 803 33.20 39.21 -8.03
C ALA A 803 33.95 37.87 -7.84
N LEU A 804 33.39 36.76 -8.34
CA LEU A 804 34.06 35.45 -8.31
C LEU A 804 35.38 35.43 -9.10
N LYS A 805 35.44 36.08 -10.26
CA LYS A 805 36.70 36.21 -11.05
C LYS A 805 37.77 37.01 -10.29
N ASN A 806 37.37 37.95 -9.44
CA ASN A 806 38.28 38.78 -8.68
C ASN A 806 38.71 38.15 -7.34
N LEU A 807 38.27 36.91 -7.05
CA LEU A 807 38.67 36.24 -5.81
C LEU A 807 40.19 36.04 -5.73
N PRO A 808 40.81 36.36 -4.59
CA PRO A 808 42.24 36.24 -4.42
C PRO A 808 42.66 34.79 -4.22
N VAL A 809 43.59 34.31 -5.04
CA VAL A 809 44.31 33.05 -4.84
C VAL A 809 45.73 33.36 -4.38
N SER A 810 46.11 32.88 -3.20
CA SER A 810 47.42 33.16 -2.59
C SER A 810 48.54 32.39 -3.29
N LEU A 811 49.60 33.09 -3.69
CA LEU A 811 50.77 32.49 -4.32
C LEU A 811 51.73 31.90 -3.27
N PRO A 812 52.31 30.71 -3.53
CA PRO A 812 53.33 30.12 -2.69
C PRO A 812 54.67 30.82 -2.93
N MET A 813 55.00 31.85 -2.15
CA MET A 813 56.36 32.45 -2.14
C MET A 813 56.87 32.79 -0.74
N ALA A 814 58.19 32.65 -0.57
CA ALA A 814 58.97 32.77 0.66
C ALA A 814 59.41 34.22 0.98
N GLY A 815 58.47 35.16 1.14
CA GLY A 815 58.75 36.57 1.45
C GLY A 815 57.75 37.24 2.40
N VAL A 816 58.01 38.50 2.78
CA VAL A 816 57.31 39.25 3.87
C VAL A 816 55.85 39.63 3.52
N THR A 817 55.44 39.59 2.25
CA THR A 817 54.06 39.88 1.82
C THR A 817 53.55 38.79 0.89
N PRO A 818 52.44 38.09 1.22
CA PRO A 818 51.83 37.13 0.31
C PRO A 818 51.18 37.87 -0.85
N LEU A 819 51.66 37.62 -2.07
CA LEU A 819 51.01 38.07 -3.29
C LEU A 819 49.79 37.20 -3.59
N THR A 820 48.70 37.83 -4.01
CA THR A 820 47.50 37.15 -4.49
C THR A 820 47.33 37.39 -5.99
N VAL A 821 46.72 36.44 -6.69
CA VAL A 821 46.32 36.58 -8.08
C VAL A 821 44.80 36.40 -8.20
N PRO A 822 44.10 37.19 -9.03
CA PRO A 822 42.67 36.98 -9.27
C PRO A 822 42.39 35.62 -9.90
N LEU A 823 41.33 34.95 -9.45
CA LEU A 823 40.90 33.65 -9.96
C LEU A 823 40.63 33.66 -11.48
N GLY A 824 40.14 34.77 -12.02
CA GLY A 824 39.88 34.95 -13.45
C GLY A 824 41.13 34.93 -14.35
N GLN A 825 42.34 35.11 -13.78
CA GLN A 825 43.59 34.87 -14.53
C GLN A 825 43.98 33.40 -14.57
N LEU A 826 43.46 32.59 -13.65
CA LEU A 826 43.80 31.17 -13.49
C LEU A 826 42.72 30.23 -14.05
N ALA A 827 41.49 30.71 -14.21
CA ALA A 827 40.36 29.89 -14.61
C ALA A 827 39.40 30.64 -15.54
N THR A 828 38.82 29.90 -16.48
CA THR A 828 37.76 30.37 -17.36
C THR A 828 36.40 29.95 -16.82
N PHE A 829 35.45 30.88 -16.82
CA PHE A 829 34.08 30.66 -16.35
C PHE A 829 33.13 30.56 -17.53
N LYS A 830 32.35 29.48 -17.60
CA LYS A 830 31.35 29.27 -18.65
C LYS A 830 30.07 28.72 -18.04
N ILE A 831 28.93 29.30 -18.41
CA ILE A 831 27.63 28.71 -18.08
C ILE A 831 27.27 27.73 -19.20
N SER A 832 27.00 26.48 -18.85
CA SER A 832 26.60 25.41 -19.76
C SER A 832 25.33 24.72 -19.26
N GLU A 833 24.72 23.92 -20.13
CA GLU A 833 23.60 23.06 -19.75
C GLU A 833 24.12 21.65 -19.49
N GLY A 834 23.85 21.13 -18.30
CA GLY A 834 24.25 19.80 -17.85
C GLY A 834 23.05 18.88 -17.56
N PRO A 835 23.33 17.60 -17.28
CA PRO A 835 22.30 16.67 -16.85
C PRO A 835 21.75 17.07 -15.48
N ASN A 836 20.43 17.08 -15.32
CA ASN A 836 19.76 17.34 -14.05
C ASN A 836 19.80 16.10 -13.14
N GLN A 837 19.51 14.94 -13.72
CA GLN A 837 19.46 13.66 -13.03
C GLN A 837 19.86 12.55 -14.00
N ILE A 838 20.61 11.58 -13.49
CA ILE A 838 20.92 10.34 -14.19
C ILE A 838 20.22 9.20 -13.45
N SER A 839 19.19 8.65 -14.08
CA SER A 839 18.44 7.50 -13.56
C SER A 839 18.96 6.21 -14.17
N ARG A 840 19.17 5.19 -13.34
CA ARG A 840 19.63 3.86 -13.76
C ARG A 840 18.79 2.77 -13.14
N GLU A 841 18.69 1.66 -13.85
CA GLU A 841 18.04 0.43 -13.38
C GLU A 841 18.87 -0.75 -13.87
N ASN A 842 19.21 -1.66 -12.95
CA ASN A 842 20.09 -2.81 -13.18
C ASN A 842 21.43 -2.46 -13.87
N GLY A 843 22.04 -1.35 -13.46
CA GLY A 843 23.34 -0.92 -14.00
C GLY A 843 23.29 -0.29 -15.40
N LYS A 844 22.10 0.06 -15.91
CA LYS A 844 21.93 0.74 -17.20
C LYS A 844 21.13 2.03 -17.06
N ARG A 845 21.50 3.07 -17.82
CA ARG A 845 20.79 4.36 -17.82
C ARG A 845 19.42 4.18 -18.47
N ARG A 846 18.46 4.97 -18.00
CA ARG A 846 17.10 5.00 -18.53
C ARG A 846 16.54 6.41 -18.58
N VAL A 847 15.59 6.63 -19.48
CA VAL A 847 14.69 7.80 -19.50
C VAL A 847 13.27 7.27 -19.47
N VAL A 848 12.41 7.85 -18.62
CA VAL A 848 11.02 7.43 -18.48
C VAL A 848 10.07 8.44 -19.09
N VAL A 849 9.07 7.95 -19.83
CA VAL A 849 7.86 8.71 -20.18
C VAL A 849 6.71 8.21 -19.33
N THR A 850 6.11 9.07 -18.52
CA THR A 850 4.98 8.74 -17.63
C THR A 850 3.67 9.32 -18.14
N ALA A 851 2.56 8.67 -17.79
CA ALA A 851 1.21 9.15 -18.03
C ALA A 851 0.24 8.61 -16.96
N ASN A 852 -0.78 9.37 -16.61
CA ASN A 852 -1.89 8.91 -15.78
C ASN A 852 -3.07 8.52 -16.65
N VAL A 853 -3.81 7.49 -16.24
CA VAL A 853 -4.93 6.97 -17.03
C VAL A 853 -6.25 7.42 -16.41
N ARG A 854 -7.02 8.23 -17.14
CA ARG A 854 -8.34 8.72 -16.71
C ARG A 854 -9.40 8.38 -17.75
N ASP A 855 -10.64 8.18 -17.29
CA ASP A 855 -11.83 7.90 -18.11
C ASP A 855 -11.72 6.68 -19.04
N ARG A 856 -10.73 5.81 -18.81
CA ARG A 856 -10.47 4.59 -19.59
C ARG A 856 -9.66 3.59 -18.77
N ASP A 857 -9.60 2.34 -19.22
CA ASP A 857 -8.80 1.30 -18.56
C ASP A 857 -7.35 1.27 -19.06
N ILE A 858 -6.44 0.89 -18.18
CA ILE A 858 -4.98 0.89 -18.43
C ILE A 858 -4.63 -0.05 -19.58
N ALA A 859 -5.21 -1.25 -19.64
CA ALA A 859 -4.87 -2.22 -20.68
C ALA A 859 -5.23 -1.71 -22.08
N THR A 860 -6.40 -1.11 -22.26
CA THR A 860 -6.83 -0.56 -23.55
C THR A 860 -5.93 0.59 -23.98
N VAL A 861 -5.60 1.52 -23.07
CA VAL A 861 -4.70 2.65 -23.37
C VAL A 861 -3.32 2.14 -23.81
N VAL A 862 -2.77 1.15 -23.10
CA VAL A 862 -1.47 0.56 -23.47
C VAL A 862 -1.53 -0.16 -24.80
N ASN A 863 -2.57 -0.94 -25.09
CA ASN A 863 -2.70 -1.64 -26.37
C ASN A 863 -2.81 -0.67 -27.55
N ASP A 864 -3.60 0.40 -27.40
CA ASP A 864 -3.74 1.47 -28.41
C ASP A 864 -2.40 2.18 -28.65
N ALA A 865 -1.68 2.51 -27.58
CA ALA A 865 -0.38 3.19 -27.66
C ALA A 865 0.74 2.28 -28.18
N ARG A 866 0.75 1.00 -27.78
CA ARG A 866 1.82 0.04 -28.09
C ARG A 866 1.95 -0.21 -29.58
N SER A 867 0.83 -0.46 -30.25
CA SER A 867 0.82 -0.67 -31.71
C SER A 867 1.37 0.56 -32.46
N GLN A 868 1.01 1.77 -32.02
CA GLN A 868 1.50 3.01 -32.62
C GLN A 868 2.99 3.23 -32.33
N ILE A 869 3.44 3.03 -31.09
CA ILE A 869 4.84 3.21 -30.68
C ILE A 869 5.75 2.22 -31.41
N GLU A 870 5.38 0.93 -31.46
CA GLU A 870 6.19 -0.10 -32.13
C GLU A 870 6.32 0.16 -33.65
N SER A 871 5.32 0.79 -34.27
CA SER A 871 5.37 1.15 -35.70
C SER A 871 6.11 2.46 -36.00
N ALA A 872 6.05 3.44 -35.09
CA ALA A 872 6.52 4.80 -35.33
C ALA A 872 7.91 5.11 -34.74
N VAL A 873 8.35 4.35 -33.74
CA VAL A 873 9.59 4.62 -32.98
C VAL A 873 10.64 3.56 -33.27
N THR A 874 11.64 3.92 -34.07
CA THR A 874 12.79 3.06 -34.36
C THR A 874 13.92 3.29 -33.36
N LEU A 875 14.23 2.29 -32.53
CA LEU A 875 15.33 2.36 -31.55
C LEU A 875 16.68 1.97 -32.18
N PRO A 876 17.80 2.66 -31.85
CA PRO A 876 19.14 2.26 -32.27
C PRO A 876 19.60 0.93 -31.65
N SER A 877 20.63 0.31 -32.23
CA SER A 877 21.25 -0.90 -31.68
C SER A 877 21.75 -0.70 -30.25
N GLY A 878 21.42 -1.62 -29.34
CA GLY A 878 21.77 -1.53 -27.92
C GLY A 878 20.76 -0.75 -27.06
N TYR A 879 19.69 -0.22 -27.65
CA TYR A 879 18.59 0.44 -26.95
C TYR A 879 17.36 -0.46 -26.98
N TRP A 880 16.59 -0.46 -25.89
CA TRP A 880 15.33 -1.18 -25.80
C TRP A 880 14.32 -0.37 -24.98
N MET A 881 13.04 -0.70 -25.16
CA MET A 881 11.95 -0.13 -24.38
C MET A 881 11.32 -1.20 -23.49
N SER A 882 10.85 -0.79 -22.32
CA SER A 882 9.98 -1.63 -21.50
C SER A 882 8.79 -0.82 -20.98
N TRP A 883 7.68 -1.52 -20.76
CA TRP A 883 6.49 -0.96 -20.14
C TRP A 883 6.55 -1.20 -18.64
N GLY A 884 6.28 -0.16 -17.86
CA GLY A 884 6.25 -0.16 -16.41
C GLY A 884 5.00 0.54 -15.87
N GLY A 885 5.01 0.83 -14.57
CA GLY A 885 3.84 1.37 -13.86
C GLY A 885 2.90 0.26 -13.41
N GLN A 886 1.63 0.58 -13.22
CA GLN A 886 0.59 -0.39 -12.84
C GLN A 886 0.35 -1.45 -13.94
N PHE A 887 0.66 -1.14 -15.20
CA PHE A 887 0.54 -2.09 -16.30
C PHE A 887 1.45 -3.32 -16.13
N GLU A 888 2.65 -3.15 -15.59
CA GLU A 888 3.56 -4.27 -15.32
C GLU A 888 2.95 -5.24 -14.31
N ASN A 889 2.36 -4.71 -13.23
CA ASN A 889 1.65 -5.51 -12.22
C ASN A 889 0.40 -6.17 -12.82
N LEU A 890 -0.35 -5.47 -13.66
CA LEU A 890 -1.49 -6.04 -14.39
C LEU A 890 -1.06 -7.20 -15.30
N ALA A 891 0.02 -7.04 -16.05
CA ALA A 891 0.53 -8.06 -16.96
C ALA A 891 1.02 -9.30 -16.20
N ALA A 892 1.73 -9.11 -15.09
CA ALA A 892 2.18 -10.19 -14.20
C ALA A 892 0.99 -10.94 -13.58
N ALA A 893 0.01 -10.22 -13.04
CA ALA A 893 -1.19 -10.80 -12.45
C ALA A 893 -2.02 -11.56 -13.49
N ARG A 894 -2.18 -11.01 -14.71
CA ARG A 894 -2.88 -11.69 -15.81
C ARG A 894 -2.19 -12.99 -16.19
N ALA A 895 -0.86 -12.99 -16.31
CA ALA A 895 -0.10 -14.19 -16.64
C ALA A 895 -0.30 -15.30 -15.59
N LYS A 896 -0.35 -14.94 -14.30
CA LYS A 896 -0.66 -15.90 -13.23
C LYS A 896 -2.12 -16.36 -13.26
N LEU A 897 -3.09 -15.47 -13.45
CA LEU A 897 -4.51 -15.81 -13.54
C LEU A 897 -4.80 -16.80 -14.68
N LEU A 898 -4.08 -16.69 -15.80
CA LEU A 898 -4.15 -17.66 -16.90
C LEU A 898 -3.74 -19.08 -16.49
N ILE A 899 -2.95 -19.23 -15.42
CA ILE A 899 -2.54 -20.54 -14.88
C ILE A 899 -3.47 -20.94 -13.72
N VAL A 900 -3.72 -20.02 -12.78
CA VAL A 900 -4.47 -20.28 -11.55
C VAL A 900 -5.92 -20.64 -11.82
N VAL A 901 -6.61 -19.93 -12.73
CA VAL A 901 -8.03 -20.19 -13.03
C VAL A 901 -8.24 -21.60 -13.61
N PRO A 902 -7.50 -22.06 -14.64
CA PRO A 902 -7.58 -23.45 -15.10
C PRO A 902 -7.27 -24.47 -14.03
N VAL A 903 -6.25 -24.23 -13.19
CA VAL A 903 -5.93 -25.14 -12.07
C VAL A 903 -7.10 -25.23 -11.10
N CYS A 904 -7.74 -24.11 -10.73
CA CYS A 904 -8.96 -24.12 -9.91
C CYS A 904 -10.06 -24.97 -10.56
N PHE A 905 -10.32 -24.79 -11.86
CA PHE A 905 -11.36 -25.54 -12.57
C PHE A 905 -11.08 -27.05 -12.64
N VAL A 906 -9.83 -27.44 -12.88
CA VAL A 906 -9.40 -28.85 -12.83
C VAL A 906 -9.60 -29.42 -11.43
N LEU A 907 -9.19 -28.69 -10.39
CA LEU A 907 -9.33 -29.11 -9.00
C LEU A 907 -10.80 -29.27 -8.58
N ILE A 908 -11.67 -28.32 -8.96
CA ILE A 908 -13.13 -28.42 -8.75
C ILE A 908 -13.67 -29.67 -9.45
N PHE A 909 -13.27 -29.90 -10.70
CA PHE A 909 -13.70 -31.06 -11.48
C PHE A 909 -13.25 -32.39 -10.84
N LEU A 910 -12.00 -32.48 -10.37
CA LEU A 910 -11.47 -33.66 -9.68
C LEU A 910 -12.25 -33.94 -8.38
N LEU A 911 -12.56 -32.91 -7.58
CA LEU A 911 -13.37 -33.08 -6.38
C LEU A 911 -14.81 -33.51 -6.71
N LEU A 912 -15.41 -32.96 -7.75
CA LEU A 912 -16.73 -33.38 -8.22
C LEU A 912 -16.75 -34.85 -8.69
N MET A 913 -15.70 -35.29 -9.38
CA MET A 913 -15.55 -36.70 -9.74
C MET A 913 -15.45 -37.59 -8.49
N GLY A 914 -14.69 -37.17 -7.48
CA GLY A 914 -14.61 -37.86 -6.20
C GLY A 914 -15.94 -37.93 -5.45
N ALA A 915 -16.74 -36.86 -5.51
CA ALA A 915 -18.03 -36.79 -4.82
C ALA A 915 -19.15 -37.57 -5.53
N LEU A 916 -19.17 -37.60 -6.86
CA LEU A 916 -20.26 -38.18 -7.67
C LEU A 916 -19.95 -39.56 -8.26
N GLY A 917 -18.68 -39.96 -8.26
CA GLY A 917 -18.18 -41.26 -8.72
C GLY A 917 -18.07 -41.41 -10.24
N THR A 918 -18.61 -40.47 -11.04
CA THR A 918 -18.52 -40.53 -12.51
C THR A 918 -18.16 -39.18 -13.13
N ALA A 919 -17.32 -39.19 -14.17
CA ALA A 919 -16.92 -37.99 -14.91
C ALA A 919 -18.10 -37.29 -15.60
N ARG A 920 -19.13 -38.05 -16.01
CA ARG A 920 -20.35 -37.50 -16.64
C ARG A 920 -21.18 -36.70 -15.65
N ASP A 921 -21.42 -37.24 -14.47
CA ASP A 921 -22.14 -36.53 -13.41
C ASP A 921 -21.38 -35.27 -12.98
N ALA A 922 -20.06 -35.37 -12.86
CA ALA A 922 -19.20 -34.22 -12.58
C ALA A 922 -19.29 -33.13 -13.67
N LEU A 923 -19.24 -33.49 -14.96
CA LEU A 923 -19.40 -32.53 -16.07
C LEU A 923 -20.78 -31.84 -16.06
N MET A 924 -21.84 -32.57 -15.73
CA MET A 924 -23.18 -32.00 -15.63
C MET A 924 -23.26 -30.96 -14.51
N VAL A 925 -22.71 -31.24 -13.32
CA VAL A 925 -22.66 -30.25 -12.24
C VAL A 925 -21.70 -29.10 -12.58
N PHE A 926 -20.56 -29.39 -13.21
CA PHE A 926 -19.58 -28.39 -13.63
C PHE A 926 -20.16 -27.39 -14.65
N SER A 927 -21.18 -27.77 -15.42
CA SER A 927 -21.91 -26.85 -16.31
C SER A 927 -22.55 -25.66 -15.58
N ALA A 928 -22.76 -25.76 -14.26
CA ALA A 928 -23.22 -24.64 -13.43
C ALA A 928 -22.21 -23.47 -13.38
N VAL A 929 -20.90 -23.75 -13.55
CA VAL A 929 -19.86 -22.71 -13.52
C VAL A 929 -20.03 -21.71 -14.67
N PRO A 930 -20.04 -22.11 -15.96
CA PRO A 930 -20.36 -21.20 -17.07
C PRO A 930 -21.63 -20.38 -16.86
N LEU A 931 -22.70 -21.00 -16.35
CA LEU A 931 -23.99 -20.33 -16.09
C LEU A 931 -23.87 -19.25 -14.99
N ALA A 932 -23.06 -19.50 -13.97
CA ALA A 932 -22.76 -18.52 -12.92
C ALA A 932 -21.93 -17.36 -13.47
N LEU A 933 -20.88 -17.65 -14.26
CA LEU A 933 -20.02 -16.62 -14.86
C LEU A 933 -20.83 -15.61 -15.69
N THR A 934 -21.91 -16.06 -16.37
CA THR A 934 -22.75 -15.16 -17.19
C THR A 934 -23.32 -13.99 -16.40
N GLY A 935 -23.91 -14.24 -15.23
CA GLY A 935 -24.53 -13.21 -14.40
C GLY A 935 -23.50 -12.26 -13.80
N GLY A 936 -22.33 -12.77 -13.44
CA GLY A 936 -21.23 -11.94 -12.94
C GLY A 936 -20.71 -10.96 -13.99
N VAL A 937 -20.52 -11.41 -15.24
CA VAL A 937 -20.09 -10.54 -16.36
C VAL A 937 -21.14 -9.48 -16.67
N VAL A 938 -22.42 -9.87 -16.75
CA VAL A 938 -23.52 -8.93 -17.00
C VAL A 938 -23.63 -7.90 -15.88
N ALA A 939 -23.45 -8.30 -14.62
CA ALA A 939 -23.50 -7.38 -13.48
C ALA A 939 -22.35 -6.37 -13.49
N LEU A 940 -21.13 -6.78 -13.82
CA LEU A 940 -20.01 -5.85 -14.01
C LEU A 940 -20.30 -4.84 -15.13
N TRP A 941 -20.80 -5.32 -16.27
CA TRP A 941 -21.13 -4.48 -17.42
C TRP A 941 -22.24 -3.46 -17.09
N LEU A 942 -23.32 -3.90 -16.44
CA LEU A 942 -24.43 -3.02 -16.04
C LEU A 942 -24.01 -1.93 -15.05
N ARG A 943 -23.01 -2.22 -14.19
CA ARG A 943 -22.47 -1.24 -13.23
C ARG A 943 -21.31 -0.41 -13.78
N GLY A 944 -20.85 -0.69 -15.01
CA GLY A 944 -19.69 -0.02 -15.60
C GLY A 944 -18.38 -0.30 -14.85
N ILE A 945 -18.26 -1.43 -14.15
CA ILE A 945 -17.07 -1.79 -13.38
C ILE A 945 -16.11 -2.59 -14.28
N PRO A 946 -14.84 -2.16 -14.43
CA PRO A 946 -13.84 -2.93 -15.18
C PRO A 946 -13.55 -4.31 -14.57
N PHE A 947 -12.99 -5.20 -15.39
CA PHE A 947 -12.45 -6.46 -14.90
C PHE A 947 -11.13 -6.22 -14.17
N SER A 948 -11.08 -6.56 -12.88
CA SER A 948 -9.90 -6.44 -12.01
C SER A 948 -9.50 -7.76 -11.37
N VAL A 949 -8.34 -7.82 -10.70
CA VAL A 949 -7.95 -9.01 -9.92
C VAL A 949 -8.99 -9.31 -8.84
N SER A 950 -9.57 -8.28 -8.22
CA SER A 950 -10.69 -8.41 -7.27
C SER A 950 -11.90 -9.10 -7.94
N ALA A 951 -12.30 -8.68 -9.13
CA ALA A 951 -13.39 -9.33 -9.87
C ALA A 951 -13.06 -10.79 -10.22
N ALA A 952 -11.82 -11.09 -10.61
CA ALA A 952 -11.36 -12.45 -10.90
C ALA A 952 -11.50 -13.38 -9.68
N VAL A 953 -11.12 -12.91 -8.49
CA VAL A 953 -11.33 -13.67 -7.25
C VAL A 953 -12.83 -13.87 -6.96
N GLY A 954 -13.66 -12.86 -7.22
CA GLY A 954 -15.13 -13.00 -7.16
C GLY A 954 -15.66 -14.12 -8.06
N PHE A 955 -15.18 -14.24 -9.30
CA PHE A 955 -15.56 -15.32 -10.21
C PHE A 955 -15.09 -16.70 -9.75
N ILE A 956 -13.87 -16.77 -9.21
CA ILE A 956 -13.31 -18.00 -8.63
C ILE A 956 -14.19 -18.45 -7.46
N ALA A 957 -14.45 -17.56 -6.49
CA ALA A 957 -15.33 -17.81 -5.35
C ALA A 957 -16.73 -18.28 -5.79
N LEU A 958 -17.37 -17.52 -6.69
CA LEU A 958 -18.68 -17.83 -7.28
C LEU A 958 -18.73 -19.24 -7.88
N SER A 959 -17.67 -19.66 -8.57
CA SER A 959 -17.62 -20.99 -9.20
C SER A 959 -17.72 -22.11 -8.17
N GLY A 960 -17.10 -21.96 -6.99
CA GLY A 960 -17.22 -22.91 -5.89
C GLY A 960 -18.66 -23.01 -5.35
N VAL A 961 -19.32 -21.88 -5.15
CA VAL A 961 -20.70 -21.81 -4.61
C VAL A 961 -21.72 -22.35 -5.62
N ALA A 962 -21.57 -22.01 -6.90
CA ALA A 962 -22.46 -22.48 -7.95
C ALA A 962 -22.44 -24.02 -8.08
N VAL A 963 -21.25 -24.61 -7.93
CA VAL A 963 -21.04 -26.06 -7.98
C VAL A 963 -21.67 -26.76 -6.77
N LEU A 964 -21.62 -26.16 -5.58
CA LEU A 964 -22.23 -26.72 -4.37
C LEU A 964 -23.74 -26.94 -4.55
N ASN A 965 -24.45 -25.94 -5.06
CA ASN A 965 -25.89 -26.03 -5.31
C ASN A 965 -26.24 -27.17 -6.28
N GLY A 966 -25.44 -27.33 -7.35
CA GLY A 966 -25.60 -28.41 -8.32
C GLY A 966 -25.29 -29.80 -7.73
N LEU A 967 -24.23 -29.90 -6.92
CA LEU A 967 -23.81 -31.14 -6.26
C LEU A 967 -24.90 -31.67 -5.34
N VAL A 968 -25.42 -30.83 -4.43
CA VAL A 968 -26.45 -31.23 -3.46
C VAL A 968 -27.73 -31.68 -4.15
N MET A 969 -28.14 -30.99 -5.23
CA MET A 969 -29.32 -31.38 -5.99
C MET A 969 -29.12 -32.73 -6.68
N LEU A 970 -27.99 -32.94 -7.34
CA LEU A 970 -27.71 -34.17 -8.06
C LEU A 970 -27.56 -35.38 -7.13
N THR A 971 -26.88 -35.22 -5.98
CA THR A 971 -26.76 -36.28 -4.98
C THR A 971 -28.13 -36.74 -4.47
N TYR A 972 -29.06 -35.80 -4.26
CA TYR A 972 -30.41 -36.15 -3.82
C TYR A 972 -31.22 -36.86 -4.91
N ILE A 973 -31.10 -36.45 -6.18
CA ILE A 973 -31.71 -37.16 -7.31
C ILE A 973 -31.19 -38.61 -7.38
N LYS A 974 -29.88 -38.83 -7.20
CA LYS A 974 -29.29 -40.18 -7.16
C LYS A 974 -29.81 -41.01 -5.99
N GLN A 975 -29.98 -40.40 -4.81
CA GLN A 975 -30.59 -41.07 -3.65
C GLN A 975 -32.03 -41.49 -3.90
N LEU A 976 -32.84 -40.68 -4.60
CA LEU A 976 -34.21 -41.04 -4.96
C LEU A 976 -34.26 -42.20 -5.97
N MET A 977 -33.37 -42.19 -6.97
CA MET A 977 -33.26 -43.32 -7.90
C MET A 977 -32.81 -44.61 -7.21
N ALA A 978 -31.88 -44.52 -6.26
CA ALA A 978 -31.46 -45.66 -5.44
C ALA A 978 -32.60 -46.21 -4.56
N LYS A 979 -33.61 -45.39 -4.23
CA LYS A 979 -34.84 -45.78 -3.52
C LYS A 979 -35.93 -46.33 -4.46
N GLY A 980 -35.64 -46.52 -5.75
CA GLY A 980 -36.55 -47.14 -6.72
C GLY A 980 -37.45 -46.19 -7.51
N TYR A 981 -37.27 -44.86 -7.43
CA TYR A 981 -38.03 -43.91 -8.24
C TYR A 981 -37.61 -43.96 -9.72
N GLU A 982 -38.57 -43.84 -10.65
CA GLU A 982 -38.28 -43.66 -12.09
C GLU A 982 -37.44 -42.40 -12.31
N LYS A 983 -36.50 -42.41 -13.27
CA LYS A 983 -35.54 -41.33 -13.51
C LYS A 983 -36.20 -39.94 -13.63
N THR A 984 -37.25 -39.82 -14.42
CA THR A 984 -38.01 -38.59 -14.66
C THR A 984 -38.68 -38.07 -13.39
N ASP A 985 -39.29 -38.96 -12.62
CA ASP A 985 -39.94 -38.64 -11.34
C ASP A 985 -38.91 -38.30 -10.26
N ALA A 986 -37.79 -39.01 -10.20
CA ALA A 986 -36.68 -38.73 -9.29
C ALA A 986 -36.08 -37.35 -9.55
N ILE A 987 -35.93 -36.94 -10.82
CA ILE A 987 -35.49 -35.58 -11.20
C ILE A 987 -36.52 -34.55 -10.76
N PHE A 988 -37.80 -34.78 -11.05
CA PHE A 988 -38.87 -33.83 -10.74
C PHE A 988 -39.06 -33.63 -9.23
N VAL A 989 -39.19 -34.71 -8.47
CA VAL A 989 -39.32 -34.70 -7.01
C VAL A 989 -38.04 -34.16 -6.37
N GLY A 990 -36.87 -34.58 -6.87
CA GLY A 990 -35.58 -34.13 -6.37
C GLY A 990 -35.41 -32.61 -6.50
N ALA A 991 -35.67 -32.06 -7.68
CA ALA A 991 -35.56 -30.62 -7.93
C ALA A 991 -36.62 -29.80 -7.19
N LEU A 992 -37.86 -30.28 -7.07
CA LEU A 992 -38.90 -29.60 -6.29
C LEU A 992 -38.61 -29.56 -4.79
N THR A 993 -38.08 -30.66 -4.25
CA THR A 993 -37.73 -30.75 -2.83
C THR A 993 -36.51 -29.89 -2.50
N ARG A 994 -35.57 -29.74 -3.45
CA ARG A 994 -34.37 -28.92 -3.29
C ARG A 994 -34.55 -27.44 -3.61
N LEU A 995 -35.66 -27.04 -4.23
CA LEU A 995 -35.95 -25.64 -4.53
C LEU A 995 -35.84 -24.72 -3.30
N ARG A 996 -36.44 -25.12 -2.17
CA ARG A 996 -36.44 -24.29 -0.95
C ARG A 996 -35.03 -24.15 -0.35
N PRO A 997 -34.28 -25.24 -0.10
CA PRO A 997 -32.89 -25.15 0.35
C PRO A 997 -32.01 -24.32 -0.59
N VAL A 998 -32.04 -24.59 -1.91
CA VAL A 998 -31.19 -23.89 -2.89
C VAL A 998 -31.54 -22.41 -2.99
N ALA A 999 -32.83 -22.06 -2.97
CA ALA A 999 -33.25 -20.66 -2.95
C ALA A 999 -32.84 -19.95 -1.65
N MET A 1000 -32.90 -20.64 -0.51
CA MET A 1000 -32.49 -20.10 0.78
C MET A 1000 -30.99 -19.80 0.79
N THR A 1001 -30.15 -20.76 0.39
CA THR A 1001 -28.70 -20.60 0.39
C THR A 1001 -28.25 -19.53 -0.61
N ALA A 1002 -28.87 -19.48 -1.80
CA ALA A 1002 -28.63 -18.44 -2.79
C ALA A 1002 -29.05 -17.04 -2.32
N LEU A 1003 -30.22 -16.89 -1.68
CA LEU A 1003 -30.68 -15.61 -1.14
C LEU A 1003 -29.79 -15.14 0.00
N VAL A 1004 -29.42 -16.04 0.91
CA VAL A 1004 -28.55 -15.74 2.05
C VAL A 1004 -27.16 -15.29 1.57
N ALA A 1005 -26.54 -16.00 0.62
CA ALA A 1005 -25.25 -15.62 0.05
C ALA A 1005 -25.32 -14.31 -0.77
N SER A 1006 -26.33 -14.15 -1.64
CA SER A 1006 -26.47 -12.92 -2.43
C SER A 1006 -26.75 -11.69 -1.56
N LEU A 1007 -27.68 -11.79 -0.59
CA LEU A 1007 -28.02 -10.67 0.29
C LEU A 1007 -26.91 -10.35 1.30
N GLY A 1008 -26.08 -11.33 1.69
CA GLY A 1008 -24.89 -11.10 2.52
C GLY A 1008 -23.89 -10.14 1.87
N PHE A 1009 -23.77 -10.18 0.54
CA PHE A 1009 -22.89 -9.30 -0.23
C PHE A 1009 -23.51 -7.96 -0.64
N VAL A 1010 -24.84 -7.76 -0.52
CA VAL A 1010 -25.52 -6.55 -1.00
C VAL A 1010 -24.97 -5.26 -0.37
N PRO A 1011 -24.77 -5.17 0.96
CA PRO A 1011 -24.19 -3.97 1.57
C PRO A 1011 -22.83 -3.62 1.00
N MET A 1012 -21.95 -4.62 0.81
CA MET A 1012 -20.62 -4.44 0.23
C MET A 1012 -20.68 -3.97 -1.23
N ALA A 1013 -21.66 -4.45 -2.00
CA ALA A 1013 -21.85 -4.00 -3.37
C ALA A 1013 -22.33 -2.55 -3.46
N LEU A 1014 -23.09 -2.04 -2.48
CA LEU A 1014 -23.66 -0.69 -2.48
C LEU A 1014 -22.84 0.34 -1.68
N ALA A 1015 -21.93 -0.10 -0.81
CA ALA A 1015 -21.18 0.76 0.10
C ALA A 1015 -20.45 1.90 -0.64
N THR A 1016 -20.56 3.13 -0.14
CA THR A 1016 -19.91 4.34 -0.68
C THR A 1016 -18.75 4.86 0.18
N GLY A 1017 -18.51 4.25 1.35
CA GLY A 1017 -17.44 4.63 2.26
C GLY A 1017 -16.04 4.30 1.74
N THR A 1018 -15.01 4.90 2.37
CA THR A 1018 -13.60 4.67 2.04
C THR A 1018 -13.24 3.19 2.16
N GLY A 1019 -12.70 2.61 1.09
CA GLY A 1019 -12.36 1.18 1.03
C GLY A 1019 -13.38 0.32 0.33
N ALA A 1020 -14.58 0.81 0.06
CA ALA A 1020 -15.59 0.02 -0.63
C ALA A 1020 -15.17 -0.38 -2.06
N GLU A 1021 -14.26 0.37 -2.69
CA GLU A 1021 -13.84 0.20 -4.07
C GLU A 1021 -13.25 -1.19 -4.35
N VAL A 1022 -12.56 -1.79 -3.38
CA VAL A 1022 -12.00 -3.14 -3.53
C VAL A 1022 -13.08 -4.22 -3.37
N GLN A 1023 -14.06 -4.00 -2.48
CA GLN A 1023 -15.11 -4.98 -2.17
C GLN A 1023 -16.20 -5.02 -3.25
N ARG A 1024 -16.53 -3.87 -3.85
CA ARG A 1024 -17.63 -3.75 -4.84
C ARG A 1024 -17.49 -4.71 -6.03
N PRO A 1025 -16.34 -4.87 -6.72
CA PRO A 1025 -16.22 -5.80 -7.83
C PRO A 1025 -16.45 -7.26 -7.41
N ILE A 1026 -15.87 -7.68 -6.27
CA ILE A 1026 -16.03 -9.04 -5.73
C ILE A 1026 -17.53 -9.30 -5.46
N ALA A 1027 -18.16 -8.43 -4.70
CA ALA A 1027 -19.57 -8.56 -4.32
C ALA A 1027 -20.50 -8.52 -5.53
N THR A 1028 -20.25 -7.62 -6.50
CA THR A 1028 -21.06 -7.50 -7.73
C THR A 1028 -21.03 -8.78 -8.55
N VAL A 1029 -19.84 -9.37 -8.74
CA VAL A 1029 -19.67 -10.62 -9.48
C VAL A 1029 -20.41 -11.76 -8.80
N VAL A 1030 -20.25 -11.90 -7.47
CA VAL A 1030 -20.88 -12.98 -6.72
C VAL A 1030 -22.40 -12.83 -6.71
N ILE A 1031 -22.95 -11.63 -6.47
CA ILE A 1031 -24.41 -11.39 -6.48
C ILE A 1031 -24.99 -11.70 -7.87
N GLY A 1032 -24.45 -11.08 -8.91
CA GLY A 1032 -24.94 -11.26 -10.27
C GLY A 1032 -24.85 -12.72 -10.71
N GLY A 1033 -23.74 -13.37 -10.39
CA GLY A 1033 -23.50 -14.77 -10.68
C GLY A 1033 -24.38 -15.73 -9.89
N LEU A 1034 -24.68 -15.48 -8.62
CA LEU A 1034 -25.57 -16.31 -7.82
C LEU A 1034 -27.02 -16.21 -8.31
N ILE A 1035 -27.46 -15.01 -8.73
CA ILE A 1035 -28.78 -14.83 -9.33
C ILE A 1035 -28.88 -15.66 -10.62
N SER A 1036 -27.91 -15.56 -11.53
CA SER A 1036 -27.94 -16.35 -12.77
C SER A 1036 -27.76 -17.85 -12.51
N ALA A 1037 -26.84 -18.24 -11.62
CA ALA A 1037 -26.59 -19.63 -11.27
C ALA A 1037 -27.83 -20.28 -10.68
N THR A 1038 -28.53 -19.61 -9.77
CA THR A 1038 -29.71 -20.17 -9.11
C THR A 1038 -30.84 -20.37 -10.11
N LEU A 1039 -31.13 -19.34 -10.91
CA LEU A 1039 -32.19 -19.40 -11.92
C LEU A 1039 -31.87 -20.45 -12.99
N LEU A 1040 -30.68 -20.42 -13.57
CA LEU A 1040 -30.32 -21.28 -14.70
C LEU A 1040 -30.04 -22.72 -14.26
N THR A 1041 -29.36 -22.95 -13.14
CA THR A 1041 -29.02 -24.31 -12.69
C THR A 1041 -30.26 -25.13 -12.34
N LEU A 1042 -31.30 -24.50 -11.77
CA LEU A 1042 -32.58 -25.15 -11.49
C LEU A 1042 -33.27 -25.69 -12.75
N PHE A 1043 -33.02 -25.12 -13.94
CA PHE A 1043 -33.60 -25.61 -15.20
C PHE A 1043 -32.61 -26.46 -16.01
N VAL A 1044 -31.38 -25.98 -16.16
CA VAL A 1044 -30.36 -26.57 -17.05
C VAL A 1044 -29.84 -27.88 -16.48
N LEU A 1045 -29.58 -27.99 -15.17
CA LEU A 1045 -29.05 -29.21 -14.58
C LEU A 1045 -30.06 -30.38 -14.64
N PRO A 1046 -31.36 -30.20 -14.30
CA PRO A 1046 -32.37 -31.23 -14.50
C PRO A 1046 -32.56 -31.61 -15.98
N ALA A 1047 -32.50 -30.65 -16.90
CA ALA A 1047 -32.61 -30.91 -18.33
C ALA A 1047 -31.41 -31.72 -18.87
N LEU A 1048 -30.18 -31.36 -18.47
CA LEU A 1048 -28.97 -32.10 -18.80
C LEU A 1048 -29.01 -33.52 -18.23
N TYR A 1049 -29.48 -33.70 -17.00
CA TYR A 1049 -29.60 -35.01 -16.38
C TYR A 1049 -30.69 -35.87 -17.03
N ALA A 1050 -31.82 -35.27 -17.41
CA ALA A 1050 -32.86 -35.96 -18.19
C ALA A 1050 -32.31 -36.46 -19.52
N TRP A 1051 -31.48 -35.66 -20.21
CA TRP A 1051 -30.90 -36.00 -21.50
C TRP A 1051 -29.75 -37.03 -21.40
N PHE A 1052 -28.78 -36.83 -20.50
CA PHE A 1052 -27.52 -37.59 -20.47
C PHE A 1052 -27.34 -38.50 -19.23
N GLY A 1053 -28.15 -38.33 -18.19
CA GLY A 1053 -28.06 -39.13 -16.96
C GLY A 1053 -28.36 -40.62 -17.19
N ARG A 1054 -27.69 -41.49 -16.43
CA ARG A 1054 -27.96 -42.95 -16.42
C ARG A 1054 -28.58 -43.36 -15.08
N ALA A 1055 -29.50 -44.32 -15.11
CA ALA A 1055 -29.98 -44.95 -13.89
C ALA A 1055 -28.82 -45.75 -13.25
N PRO A 1056 -28.68 -45.75 -11.91
CA PRO A 1056 -27.72 -46.63 -11.25
C PRO A 1056 -28.06 -48.09 -11.57
N VAL A 1057 -27.07 -48.85 -12.05
CA VAL A 1057 -27.19 -50.31 -12.15
C VAL A 1057 -27.07 -50.83 -10.73
N SER A 1058 -28.09 -51.55 -10.25
CA SER A 1058 -28.08 -52.20 -8.95
C SER A 1058 -27.07 -53.36 -8.97
N GLU A 1059 -25.88 -53.16 -8.41
CA GLU A 1059 -24.89 -54.24 -8.22
C GLU A 1059 -25.25 -55.20 -7.07
N ASP A 1060 -26.32 -54.93 -6.30
CA ASP A 1060 -26.72 -55.78 -5.17
C ASP A 1060 -27.81 -56.82 -5.51
N ALA A 1061 -28.21 -56.97 -6.78
CA ALA A 1061 -29.23 -57.95 -7.19
C ALA A 1061 -28.68 -59.35 -7.52
N GLU A 1062 -27.35 -59.53 -7.59
CA GLU A 1062 -26.71 -60.83 -7.88
C GLU A 1062 -26.15 -61.56 -6.64
N ALA A 1063 -26.17 -60.95 -5.44
CA ALA A 1063 -25.59 -61.54 -4.24
C ALA A 1063 -26.58 -62.33 -3.36
N ASP A 1064 -27.89 -62.14 -3.52
CA ASP A 1064 -28.91 -62.79 -2.67
C ASP A 1064 -29.67 -63.96 -3.36
N SER A 1065 -29.24 -64.42 -4.54
CA SER A 1065 -29.84 -65.59 -5.20
C SER A 1065 -29.15 -66.93 -4.88
N VAL A 1066 -28.24 -66.99 -3.90
CA VAL A 1066 -27.62 -68.24 -3.45
C VAL A 1066 -27.80 -68.40 -1.94
N SER A 1067 -29.02 -68.75 -1.51
CA SER A 1067 -29.29 -69.68 -0.40
C SER A 1067 -30.74 -69.57 0.08
N MET A 1068 -31.67 -70.29 -0.56
CA MET A 1068 -32.82 -70.84 0.15
C MET A 1068 -33.13 -72.26 -0.35
N PRO A 1069 -33.35 -73.25 0.55
CA PRO A 1069 -33.65 -74.63 0.17
C PRO A 1069 -35.05 -74.75 -0.45
N ALA A 1070 -35.16 -75.69 -1.38
CA ALA A 1070 -36.40 -76.08 -2.03
C ALA A 1070 -37.37 -76.75 -1.05
N GLU A 1071 -38.53 -76.14 -0.82
CA GLU A 1071 -39.80 -76.87 -0.65
C GLU A 1071 -40.98 -75.91 -0.74
N GLN A 1072 -42.05 -76.39 -1.40
CA GLN A 1072 -43.38 -75.79 -1.52
C GLN A 1072 -43.55 -74.55 -2.40
N ARG A 1073 -43.57 -74.79 -3.72
CA ARG A 1073 -44.51 -74.09 -4.62
C ARG A 1073 -45.07 -75.06 -5.65
N THR A 1074 -46.27 -75.55 -5.38
CA THR A 1074 -47.20 -76.05 -6.39
C THR A 1074 -48.39 -75.12 -6.49
N VAL A 1075 -48.97 -75.07 -7.70
CA VAL A 1075 -50.36 -74.77 -8.03
C VAL A 1075 -50.67 -73.38 -8.66
N ILE A 1076 -50.70 -73.40 -10.01
CA ILE A 1076 -51.74 -72.84 -10.92
C ILE A 1076 -51.56 -71.40 -11.46
N GLU A 1077 -51.01 -71.33 -12.68
CA GLU A 1077 -51.55 -70.57 -13.83
C GLU A 1077 -52.97 -71.09 -14.20
N PRO A 1078 -53.89 -70.34 -14.87
CA PRO A 1078 -53.57 -69.61 -16.11
C PRO A 1078 -54.44 -68.36 -16.44
N SER A 1079 -53.96 -67.58 -17.41
CA SER A 1079 -54.59 -67.40 -18.75
C SER A 1079 -54.43 -65.99 -19.33
N ARG A 1080 -54.05 -66.00 -20.61
CA ARG A 1080 -53.89 -64.87 -21.52
C ARG A 1080 -55.24 -64.32 -21.97
N SER A 1081 -55.32 -63.00 -22.12
CA SER A 1081 -55.71 -62.32 -23.37
C SER A 1081 -55.28 -60.86 -23.31
#